data_AF-A0A3P8R9J4-F1
#
_entry.id   AF-A0A3P8R9J4-F1
#
_cell.length_a   1.000
_cell.length_b   1.000
_cell.length_c   1.000
_cell.angle_alpha   90.00
_cell.angle_beta   90.00
_cell.angle_gamma   90.00
#
_symmetry.space_group_name_H-M   'P 1'
#
loop_
_entity.id
_entity.type
_entity.pdbx_description
1 polymer ?
#
loop_
_entity_poly.entity_id
_entity_poly.type
_entity_poly.pdbx_seq_one_letter_code
_entity_poly.pdbx_strand_id
1 'polypeptide(L)'
;MLLDINGKMVSATEEYVGPMRLSQEPIQVLLVFAKEDSQSDAFWWACDRAGFRCNIARTPESAVECFLDKHHEIIIIDGRHSRYFEPEAVCRMIRATKPSENTVILAVVPQKPSDQEEPSVLPLLCAGFSRRFVENNSVSACYNELIQMEHGEVRCQFKLRACNSIFTALEHCQEAVEITSEDHIIQYVNPAFERMMGYHKGELIGKELTELPKSDKNRADLLDTINNCIKKGKEWQGIYYARKKSGDSIQQHVRITPVIGQGGKIRHFVAIKRPHIDNNNQLHKFNKEERYSGENSHSECYSLRHRDRRKDSMDDRSVSSRSSDAPSLQNRRYSSVARIHSMTIEAPITKVINIINAAQESSPVTVAEALDRVLEILRTTELYSPQLASKEDDPHTSDLVGGLMSDGLRRLSGNEYVFCKNMSQSQLAIPVTLNDVPPNIAEMLNDEECWEFNILELEAATHKRPLTYLGLKICTSFGVCEFLNCSEATLRSWLQLIEASYHSSNSYHNSTHAADVLHATAYFLRKERVKSSLDQLDEVAALIAAAVHDVDHPGRTNSFLCNAGSELAILYNDTAVLESHHAALAFQLTVRDSKSNIFKNIDRTQFRTLRQAIIDMVLATEMTRHFEHVSKFVNSINKPMAAIEETSTSSVNSDCEGQANIRNSPENRLLIKRMLIKCADVANPCRPLELCIEWAGRISEEYFAQTDEEKRQGLPVVMPVFDRNTCSVPKSQISFIDYFITDMFDAWDAFATLPGLMEHLSENYKYWKTLDEMNCKSLRPPPPS
;
A
#
# COMPACT_ATOMS: atom_id res chain seq x y z
N MET A 1 25.42 -27.74 -4.46
CA MET A 1 26.26 -26.53 -4.24
C MET A 1 26.38 -25.72 -5.54
N LEU A 2 26.45 -24.38 -5.48
CA LEU A 2 26.68 -23.51 -6.64
C LEU A 2 27.76 -22.45 -6.33
N LEU A 3 28.66 -22.22 -7.28
CA LEU A 3 29.65 -21.14 -7.25
C LEU A 3 29.17 -19.98 -8.12
N ASP A 4 29.49 -18.75 -7.74
CA ASP A 4 29.37 -17.59 -8.63
C ASP A 4 30.37 -17.67 -9.80
N ILE A 5 30.10 -16.94 -10.88
CA ILE A 5 30.90 -16.84 -12.11
C ILE A 5 32.36 -16.44 -11.81
N ASN A 6 32.61 -15.72 -10.71
CA ASN A 6 33.95 -15.31 -10.27
C ASN A 6 34.63 -16.29 -9.30
N GLY A 7 34.09 -17.49 -9.09
CA GLY A 7 34.71 -18.57 -8.31
C GLY A 7 34.86 -18.32 -6.80
N LYS A 8 34.25 -17.24 -6.26
CA LYS A 8 34.25 -17.00 -4.81
C LYS A 8 33.20 -17.86 -4.10
N MET A 9 33.61 -18.39 -2.96
CA MET A 9 32.76 -19.17 -2.06
C MET A 9 31.65 -18.26 -1.51
N VAL A 10 30.38 -18.62 -1.75
CA VAL A 10 29.24 -17.92 -1.17
C VAL A 10 29.25 -18.16 0.34
N SER A 11 29.40 -17.09 1.12
CA SER A 11 29.31 -17.17 2.58
C SER A 11 27.90 -17.61 2.99
N ALA A 12 27.80 -18.46 4.00
CA ALA A 12 26.55 -18.64 4.73
C ALA A 12 26.03 -17.26 5.17
N THR A 13 24.71 -17.04 5.05
CA THR A 13 24.10 -15.79 5.50
C THR A 13 24.12 -15.75 7.02
N GLU A 14 24.94 -14.89 7.60
CA GLU A 14 24.98 -14.72 9.06
C GLU A 14 23.63 -14.19 9.55
N GLU A 15 22.83 -15.05 10.19
CA GLU A 15 21.54 -14.64 10.74
C GLU A 15 21.67 -14.19 12.20
N TYR A 16 20.94 -13.12 12.53
CA TYR A 16 21.02 -12.45 13.83
C TYR A 16 19.62 -12.34 14.45
N VAL A 17 19.52 -12.60 15.76
CA VAL A 17 18.35 -12.31 16.60
C VAL A 17 18.77 -11.21 17.57
N GLY A 18 18.53 -9.96 17.17
CA GLY A 18 19.14 -8.80 17.84
C GLY A 18 20.68 -8.91 17.79
N PRO A 19 21.40 -8.83 18.92
CA PRO A 19 22.86 -9.01 18.96
C PRO A 19 23.30 -10.50 18.90
N MET A 20 22.38 -11.46 19.00
CA MET A 20 22.72 -12.89 19.00
C MET A 20 22.94 -13.39 17.58
N ARG A 21 24.21 -13.65 17.21
CA ARG A 21 24.60 -14.38 16.01
C ARG A 21 24.17 -15.85 16.10
N LEU A 22 23.53 -16.37 15.06
CA LEU A 22 23.21 -17.79 14.93
C LEU A 22 24.29 -18.50 14.09
N SER A 23 24.67 -19.70 14.51
CA SER A 23 25.48 -20.62 13.71
C SER A 23 24.58 -21.46 12.81
N GLN A 24 24.55 -21.15 11.51
CA GLN A 24 23.86 -22.01 10.53
C GLN A 24 24.69 -23.28 10.31
N GLU A 25 24.22 -24.40 10.88
CA GLU A 25 24.61 -25.74 10.41
C GLU A 25 23.88 -26.06 9.09
N PRO A 26 24.42 -26.95 8.23
CA PRO A 26 23.74 -27.33 7.00
C PRO A 26 22.40 -28.00 7.32
N ILE A 27 21.33 -27.54 6.68
CA ILE A 27 19.96 -28.02 6.90
C ILE A 27 19.87 -29.54 6.72
N GLN A 28 19.23 -30.22 7.68
CA GLN A 28 18.95 -31.66 7.60
C GLN A 28 17.53 -31.88 7.04
N VAL A 29 17.41 -32.70 6.00
CA VAL A 29 16.14 -33.05 5.33
C VAL A 29 15.89 -34.55 5.41
N LEU A 30 14.68 -34.94 5.81
CA LEU A 30 14.22 -36.33 5.78
C LEU A 30 13.19 -36.54 4.66
N LEU A 31 13.52 -37.40 3.70
CA LEU A 31 12.60 -37.85 2.65
C LEU A 31 11.94 -39.16 3.10
N VAL A 32 10.62 -39.15 3.29
CA VAL A 32 9.82 -40.32 3.68
C VAL A 32 9.02 -40.80 2.47
N PHE A 33 9.63 -41.70 1.69
CA PHE A 33 9.09 -42.24 0.44
C PHE A 33 9.15 -43.77 0.49
N ALA A 34 8.01 -44.44 0.28
CA ALA A 34 7.92 -45.91 0.33
C ALA A 34 8.71 -46.62 -0.78
N LYS A 35 8.98 -45.91 -1.88
CA LYS A 35 9.62 -46.44 -3.09
C LYS A 35 10.47 -45.35 -3.73
N GLU A 36 11.56 -45.76 -4.36
CA GLU A 36 12.32 -44.92 -5.30
C GLU A 36 11.52 -44.72 -6.60
N ASP A 37 11.31 -43.47 -6.97
CA ASP A 37 10.73 -43.01 -8.23
C ASP A 37 11.22 -41.60 -8.62
N SER A 38 10.74 -41.10 -9.75
CA SER A 38 11.15 -39.79 -10.28
C SER A 38 10.84 -38.61 -9.36
N GLN A 39 9.92 -38.74 -8.40
CA GLN A 39 9.61 -37.68 -7.44
C GLN A 39 10.53 -37.75 -6.21
N SER A 40 10.85 -38.95 -5.70
CA SER A 40 11.86 -39.11 -4.64
C SER A 40 13.22 -38.63 -5.13
N ASP A 41 13.58 -39.00 -6.36
CA ASP A 41 14.85 -38.64 -6.97
C ASP A 41 14.91 -37.12 -7.24
N ALA A 42 13.81 -36.51 -7.69
CA ALA A 42 13.75 -35.06 -7.90
C ALA A 42 13.97 -34.27 -6.60
N PHE A 43 13.42 -34.72 -5.46
CA PHE A 43 13.71 -34.11 -4.16
C PHE A 43 15.14 -34.39 -3.67
N TRP A 44 15.68 -35.59 -3.91
CA TRP A 44 17.05 -35.94 -3.52
C TRP A 44 18.10 -35.09 -4.27
N TRP A 45 17.99 -35.00 -5.60
CA TRP A 45 18.85 -34.14 -6.42
C TRP A 45 18.66 -32.64 -6.12
N ALA A 46 17.45 -32.23 -5.74
CA ALA A 46 17.21 -30.85 -5.29
C ALA A 46 17.91 -30.53 -3.96
N CYS A 47 17.95 -31.47 -3.01
CA CYS A 47 18.70 -31.33 -1.75
C CYS A 47 20.21 -31.21 -2.00
N ASP A 48 20.79 -32.08 -2.84
CA ASP A 48 22.22 -32.01 -3.21
C ASP A 48 22.57 -30.69 -3.93
N ARG A 49 21.71 -30.25 -4.86
CA ARG A 49 21.84 -28.96 -5.54
C ARG A 49 21.85 -27.80 -4.54
N ALA A 50 20.95 -27.79 -3.56
CA ALA A 50 20.93 -26.82 -2.46
C ALA A 50 22.12 -26.96 -1.49
N GLY A 51 22.70 -28.16 -1.36
CA GLY A 51 23.75 -28.46 -0.37
C GLY A 51 23.21 -28.89 0.99
N PHE A 52 21.93 -29.26 1.07
CA PHE A 52 21.30 -29.80 2.27
C PHE A 52 21.71 -31.25 2.51
N ARG A 53 21.80 -31.69 3.76
CA ARG A 53 22.05 -33.11 4.06
C ARG A 53 20.74 -33.89 4.00
N CYS A 54 20.66 -34.87 3.11
CA CYS A 54 19.48 -35.68 2.90
C CYS A 54 19.58 -37.03 3.61
N ASN A 55 18.50 -37.46 4.27
CA ASN A 55 18.28 -38.83 4.74
C ASN A 55 17.00 -39.38 4.12
N ILE A 56 16.93 -40.69 3.87
CA ILE A 56 15.76 -41.34 3.27
C ILE A 56 15.25 -42.43 4.20
N ALA A 57 13.97 -42.36 4.57
CA ALA A 57 13.24 -43.42 5.27
C ALA A 57 12.19 -44.03 4.35
N ARG A 58 12.09 -45.36 4.34
CA ARG A 58 11.14 -46.10 3.47
C ARG A 58 9.95 -46.71 4.22
N THR A 59 9.90 -46.59 5.56
CA THR A 59 8.76 -47.00 6.39
C THR A 59 8.46 -45.95 7.48
N PRO A 60 7.25 -45.91 8.07
CA PRO A 60 6.90 -45.00 9.16
C PRO A 60 7.82 -45.12 10.39
N GLU A 61 8.23 -46.34 10.74
CA GLU A 61 9.08 -46.63 11.88
C GLU A 61 10.50 -46.09 11.64
N SER A 62 11.05 -46.35 10.45
CA SER A 62 12.34 -45.83 10.01
C SER A 62 12.36 -44.30 9.94
N ALA A 63 11.23 -43.66 9.62
CA ALA A 63 11.11 -42.20 9.61
C ALA A 63 11.18 -41.60 11.02
N VAL A 64 10.47 -42.20 11.99
CA VAL A 64 10.50 -41.76 13.39
C VAL A 64 11.86 -42.05 14.05
N GLU A 65 12.45 -43.22 13.78
CA GLU A 65 13.80 -43.56 14.25
C GLU A 65 14.85 -42.57 13.72
N CYS A 66 14.82 -42.29 12.41
CA CYS A 66 15.77 -41.36 11.80
C CYS A 66 15.61 -39.91 12.32
N PHE A 67 14.37 -39.45 12.57
CA PHE A 67 14.09 -38.13 13.15
C PHE A 67 14.57 -37.98 14.61
N LEU A 68 14.60 -39.07 15.37
CA LEU A 68 15.09 -39.08 16.76
C LEU A 68 16.62 -39.17 16.83
N ASP A 69 17.26 -39.87 15.88
CA ASP A 69 18.73 -39.95 15.74
C ASP A 69 19.33 -38.64 15.20
N LYS A 70 18.72 -38.06 14.16
CA LYS A 70 19.19 -36.85 13.46
C LYS A 70 18.06 -35.84 13.44
N HIS A 71 18.29 -34.66 14.02
CA HIS A 71 17.26 -33.63 14.09
C HIS A 71 17.04 -33.01 12.70
N HIS A 72 15.85 -33.17 12.12
CA HIS A 72 15.52 -32.62 10.79
C HIS A 72 14.74 -31.30 10.89
N GLU A 73 15.18 -30.31 10.11
CA GLU A 73 14.44 -29.05 9.89
C GLU A 73 13.25 -29.24 8.96
N ILE A 74 13.43 -30.05 7.91
CA ILE A 74 12.45 -30.31 6.87
C ILE A 74 12.19 -31.81 6.77
N ILE A 75 10.92 -32.20 6.74
CA ILE A 75 10.49 -33.58 6.46
C ILE A 75 9.52 -33.55 5.28
N ILE A 76 9.75 -34.39 4.28
CA ILE A 76 8.90 -34.52 3.09
C ILE A 76 8.27 -35.90 3.12
N ILE A 77 6.95 -35.98 3.20
CA ILE A 77 6.21 -37.26 3.28
C ILE A 77 5.43 -37.46 1.99
N ASP A 78 5.63 -38.63 1.36
CA ASP A 78 4.89 -39.02 0.16
C ASP A 78 3.43 -39.41 0.51
N GLY A 79 2.49 -38.58 0.09
CA GLY A 79 1.04 -38.83 0.19
C GLY A 79 0.39 -39.25 -1.12
N ARG A 80 1.15 -39.50 -2.19
CA ARG A 80 0.61 -39.96 -3.48
C ARG A 80 0.11 -41.41 -3.43
N HIS A 81 0.67 -42.23 -2.53
CA HIS A 81 0.49 -43.67 -2.52
C HIS A 81 0.14 -44.23 -1.12
N SER A 82 -1.05 -43.89 -0.59
CA SER A 82 -1.53 -44.35 0.74
C SER A 82 -1.51 -45.88 0.94
N ARG A 83 -1.46 -46.65 -0.15
CA ARG A 83 -1.29 -48.13 -0.14
C ARG A 83 -0.04 -48.64 0.58
N TYR A 84 0.98 -47.80 0.79
CA TYR A 84 2.20 -48.18 1.52
C TYR A 84 2.18 -47.71 2.98
N PHE A 85 1.76 -46.46 3.22
CA PHE A 85 1.47 -45.91 4.54
C PHE A 85 0.53 -44.70 4.40
N GLU A 86 -0.27 -44.44 5.44
CA GLU A 86 -1.12 -43.24 5.51
C GLU A 86 -0.27 -42.02 5.92
N PRO A 87 -0.12 -40.98 5.08
CA PRO A 87 0.84 -39.89 5.31
C PRO A 87 0.48 -39.07 6.55
N GLU A 88 -0.80 -38.89 6.86
CA GLU A 88 -1.26 -38.23 8.09
C GLU A 88 -0.94 -39.05 9.34
N ALA A 89 -0.84 -40.38 9.24
CA ALA A 89 -0.43 -41.21 10.37
C ALA A 89 1.06 -41.01 10.69
N VAL A 90 1.92 -41.01 9.66
CA VAL A 90 3.36 -40.72 9.82
C VAL A 90 3.57 -39.30 10.37
N CYS A 91 2.85 -38.31 9.83
CA CYS A 91 2.91 -36.93 10.31
C CYS A 91 2.53 -36.81 11.79
N ARG A 92 1.41 -37.44 12.21
CA ARG A 92 1.00 -37.49 13.63
C ARG A 92 1.99 -38.24 14.52
N MET A 93 2.61 -39.32 14.05
CA MET A 93 3.65 -40.04 14.80
C MET A 93 4.88 -39.17 15.06
N ILE A 94 5.34 -38.41 14.06
CA ILE A 94 6.44 -37.46 14.21
C ILE A 94 6.03 -36.30 15.14
N ARG A 95 4.84 -35.71 14.94
CA ARG A 95 4.30 -34.61 15.77
C ARG A 95 4.03 -34.99 17.22
N ALA A 96 3.92 -36.29 17.54
CA ALA A 96 3.84 -36.77 18.92
C ALA A 96 5.20 -36.74 19.66
N THR A 97 6.32 -36.49 18.96
CA THR A 97 7.65 -36.40 19.56
C THR A 97 8.02 -34.96 19.94
N LYS A 98 8.66 -34.77 21.09
CA LYS A 98 8.99 -33.43 21.63
C LYS A 98 9.83 -32.52 20.71
N PRO A 99 10.80 -33.00 19.91
CA PRO A 99 11.59 -32.12 19.04
C PRO A 99 10.78 -31.50 17.88
N SER A 100 9.65 -32.09 17.53
CA SER A 100 8.92 -31.82 16.29
C SER A 100 8.20 -30.47 16.22
N GLU A 101 8.05 -29.75 17.34
CA GLU A 101 7.32 -28.47 17.41
C GLU A 101 7.87 -27.43 16.42
N ASN A 102 9.18 -27.44 16.17
CA ASN A 102 9.90 -26.46 15.35
C ASN A 102 10.43 -27.05 14.03
N THR A 103 9.77 -28.09 13.50
CA THR A 103 10.11 -28.77 12.24
C THR A 103 9.03 -28.51 11.17
N VAL A 104 9.44 -28.27 9.93
CA VAL A 104 8.55 -28.03 8.79
C VAL A 104 8.26 -29.36 8.09
N ILE A 105 6.97 -29.71 7.92
CA ILE A 105 6.58 -30.99 7.29
C ILE A 105 5.77 -30.71 6.01
N LEU A 106 6.26 -31.22 4.88
CA LEU A 106 5.67 -31.07 3.55
C LEU A 106 4.91 -32.36 3.15
N ALA A 107 3.64 -32.21 2.74
CA ALA A 107 2.88 -33.30 2.13
C ALA A 107 3.03 -33.25 0.61
N VAL A 108 3.53 -34.32 -0.01
CA VAL A 108 3.49 -34.49 -1.48
C VAL A 108 2.18 -35.15 -1.86
N VAL A 109 1.34 -34.48 -2.65
CA VAL A 109 0.01 -34.97 -3.07
C VAL A 109 -0.02 -35.27 -4.57
N PRO A 110 -0.82 -36.25 -5.04
CA PRO A 110 -0.83 -36.65 -6.45
C PRO A 110 -1.51 -35.59 -7.31
N GLN A 111 -1.03 -35.41 -8.54
CA GLN A 111 -1.67 -34.47 -9.47
C GLN A 111 -3.02 -35.02 -9.96
N LYS A 112 -4.10 -34.27 -9.71
CA LYS A 112 -5.44 -34.59 -10.24
C LYS A 112 -5.62 -34.04 -11.66
N PRO A 113 -6.48 -34.67 -12.50
CA PRO A 113 -6.94 -34.06 -13.75
C PRO A 113 -7.78 -32.81 -13.49
N SER A 114 -7.82 -31.90 -14.47
CA SER A 114 -8.46 -30.57 -14.42
C SER A 114 -9.94 -30.56 -14.01
N ASP A 115 -10.63 -31.67 -14.24
CA ASP A 115 -12.09 -31.73 -14.17
C ASP A 115 -12.60 -32.15 -12.79
N GLN A 116 -11.71 -32.27 -11.79
CA GLN A 116 -12.05 -32.55 -10.40
C GLN A 116 -11.71 -31.37 -9.50
N GLU A 117 -12.59 -31.05 -8.56
CA GLU A 117 -12.31 -30.06 -7.52
C GLU A 117 -11.04 -30.43 -6.73
N GLU A 118 -10.20 -29.42 -6.48
CA GLU A 118 -9.01 -29.57 -5.65
C GLU A 118 -9.41 -29.92 -4.20
N PRO A 119 -8.78 -30.94 -3.58
CA PRO A 119 -9.05 -31.29 -2.20
C PRO A 119 -8.58 -30.16 -1.27
N SER A 120 -9.43 -29.80 -0.32
CA SER A 120 -9.10 -28.84 0.74
C SER A 120 -7.81 -29.23 1.46
N VAL A 121 -6.97 -28.23 1.76
CA VAL A 121 -5.73 -28.42 2.54
C VAL A 121 -5.98 -28.69 4.03
N LEU A 122 -7.20 -28.40 4.52
CA LEU A 122 -7.52 -28.45 5.94
C LEU A 122 -7.23 -29.81 6.63
N PRO A 123 -7.52 -30.99 6.04
CA PRO A 123 -7.19 -32.28 6.66
C PRO A 123 -5.69 -32.49 6.87
N LEU A 124 -4.84 -32.00 5.95
CA LEU A 124 -3.39 -32.07 6.06
C LEU A 124 -2.90 -31.16 7.20
N LEU A 125 -3.42 -29.94 7.28
CA LEU A 125 -3.10 -29.01 8.37
C LEU A 125 -3.53 -29.60 9.74
N CYS A 126 -4.73 -30.18 9.82
CA CYS A 126 -5.22 -30.88 11.02
C CYS A 126 -4.42 -32.16 11.37
N ALA A 127 -3.69 -32.76 10.42
CA ALA A 127 -2.76 -33.84 10.67
C ALA A 127 -1.37 -33.36 11.13
N GLY A 128 -1.10 -32.05 11.07
CA GLY A 128 0.17 -31.43 11.48
C GLY A 128 1.14 -31.14 10.34
N PHE A 129 0.71 -31.23 9.07
CA PHE A 129 1.51 -30.75 7.94
C PHE A 129 1.60 -29.22 7.94
N SER A 130 2.75 -28.70 7.50
CA SER A 130 3.01 -27.26 7.35
C SER A 130 2.61 -26.74 5.97
N ARG A 131 2.77 -27.56 4.91
CA ARG A 131 2.62 -27.13 3.50
C ARG A 131 2.27 -28.31 2.59
N ARG A 132 1.66 -28.03 1.44
CA ARG A 132 1.25 -29.02 0.41
C ARG A 132 2.00 -28.77 -0.90
N PHE A 133 2.74 -29.76 -1.38
CA PHE A 133 3.36 -29.77 -2.70
C PHE A 133 2.59 -30.72 -3.64
N VAL A 134 2.20 -30.24 -4.82
CA VAL A 134 1.56 -31.10 -5.85
C VAL A 134 2.66 -31.76 -6.68
N GLU A 135 2.50 -33.06 -6.94
CA GLU A 135 3.44 -33.90 -7.68
C GLU A 135 4.01 -33.22 -8.94
N ASN A 136 5.33 -33.12 -8.99
CA ASN A 136 6.09 -32.53 -10.08
C ASN A 136 7.49 -33.14 -10.13
N ASN A 137 7.74 -33.93 -11.17
CA ASN A 137 9.01 -34.64 -11.40
C ASN A 137 10.20 -33.73 -11.79
N SER A 138 10.01 -32.40 -11.83
CA SER A 138 11.08 -31.45 -12.12
C SER A 138 11.95 -31.19 -10.87
N VAL A 139 13.24 -31.54 -10.97
CA VAL A 139 14.27 -31.19 -9.97
C VAL A 139 14.27 -29.68 -9.68
N SER A 140 14.04 -28.83 -10.69
CA SER A 140 13.98 -27.38 -10.51
C SER A 140 12.72 -26.91 -9.75
N ALA A 141 11.59 -27.61 -9.87
CA ALA A 141 10.40 -27.29 -9.07
C ALA A 141 10.61 -27.68 -7.60
N CYS A 142 11.16 -28.88 -7.35
CA CYS A 142 11.51 -29.36 -6.01
C CYS A 142 12.57 -28.45 -5.34
N TYR A 143 13.56 -27.99 -6.11
CA TYR A 143 14.59 -27.04 -5.65
C TYR A 143 14.00 -25.68 -5.28
N ASN A 144 13.13 -25.11 -6.12
CA ASN A 144 12.52 -23.81 -5.85
C ASN A 144 11.65 -23.85 -4.58
N GLU A 145 10.90 -24.94 -4.36
CA GLU A 145 10.11 -25.14 -3.13
C GLU A 145 11.02 -25.25 -1.89
N LEU A 146 12.09 -26.06 -1.97
CA LEU A 146 13.06 -26.21 -0.87
C LEU A 146 13.73 -24.89 -0.47
N ILE A 147 14.13 -24.05 -1.45
CA ILE A 147 14.74 -22.74 -1.18
C ILE A 147 13.71 -21.74 -0.64
N GLN A 148 12.44 -21.80 -1.06
CA GLN A 148 11.38 -21.00 -0.44
C GLN A 148 11.16 -21.41 1.03
N MET A 149 11.07 -22.71 1.31
CA MET A 149 10.89 -23.25 2.67
C MET A 149 12.09 -22.92 3.57
N GLU A 150 13.32 -22.93 3.04
CA GLU A 150 14.48 -22.40 3.74
C GLU A 150 14.25 -20.92 4.09
N HIS A 151 14.00 -20.08 3.09
CA HIS A 151 14.01 -18.63 3.25
C HIS A 151 12.83 -18.08 4.06
N GLY A 152 11.69 -18.78 4.08
CA GLY A 152 10.52 -18.48 4.90
C GLY A 152 10.50 -19.28 6.20
N GLU A 153 9.84 -20.45 6.15
CA GLU A 153 9.41 -21.21 7.32
C GLU A 153 10.59 -21.66 8.21
N VAL A 154 11.66 -22.23 7.64
CA VAL A 154 12.77 -22.80 8.43
C VAL A 154 13.57 -21.73 9.17
N ARG A 155 13.89 -20.61 8.52
CA ARG A 155 14.59 -19.48 9.18
C ARG A 155 13.77 -18.86 10.31
N CYS A 156 12.44 -18.82 10.18
CA CYS A 156 11.56 -18.43 11.28
C CYS A 156 11.66 -19.42 12.45
N GLN A 157 11.68 -20.73 12.18
CA GLN A 157 11.87 -21.74 13.23
C GLN A 157 13.24 -21.64 13.92
N PHE A 158 14.34 -21.39 13.19
CA PHE A 158 15.65 -21.16 13.83
C PHE A 158 15.63 -19.93 14.77
N LYS A 159 14.95 -18.86 14.40
CA LYS A 159 14.80 -17.66 15.24
C LYS A 159 13.97 -17.95 16.49
N LEU A 160 12.89 -18.73 16.39
CA LEU A 160 12.10 -19.19 17.53
C LEU A 160 12.91 -20.11 18.48
N ARG A 161 13.64 -21.09 17.93
CA ARG A 161 14.57 -21.95 18.70
C ARG A 161 15.60 -21.12 19.46
N ALA A 162 16.13 -20.05 18.86
CA ALA A 162 17.08 -19.14 19.51
C ALA A 162 16.44 -18.31 20.64
N CYS A 163 15.19 -17.84 20.47
CA CYS A 163 14.45 -17.12 21.52
C CYS A 163 14.28 -17.95 22.81
N ASN A 164 14.16 -19.27 22.73
CA ASN A 164 14.09 -20.14 23.92
C ASN A 164 15.33 -20.03 24.82
N SER A 165 16.52 -19.80 24.24
CA SER A 165 17.75 -19.53 25.01
C SER A 165 17.66 -18.19 25.77
N ILE A 166 17.04 -17.18 25.17
CA ILE A 166 16.82 -15.86 25.79
C ILE A 166 15.79 -15.97 26.92
N PHE A 167 14.67 -16.66 26.70
CA PHE A 167 13.68 -16.93 27.76
C PHE A 167 14.27 -17.72 28.93
N THR A 168 15.13 -18.71 28.66
CA THR A 168 15.85 -19.48 29.69
C THR A 168 16.74 -18.57 30.55
N ALA A 169 17.42 -17.59 29.93
CA ALA A 169 18.23 -16.61 30.65
C ALA A 169 17.37 -15.63 31.50
N LEU A 170 16.16 -15.28 31.05
CA LEU A 170 15.22 -14.43 31.81
C LEU A 170 14.59 -15.15 33.00
N GLU A 171 14.16 -16.41 32.83
CA GLU A 171 13.56 -17.24 33.89
C GLU A 171 14.55 -17.55 35.02
N HIS A 172 15.84 -17.72 34.69
CA HIS A 172 16.91 -17.95 35.67
C HIS A 172 17.64 -16.68 36.14
N CYS A 173 17.23 -15.49 35.69
CA CYS A 173 17.81 -14.23 36.15
C CYS A 173 17.59 -14.01 37.66
N GLN A 174 18.58 -13.43 38.34
CA GLN A 174 18.46 -13.07 39.76
C GLN A 174 17.66 -11.78 39.99
N GLU A 175 17.54 -10.93 38.97
CA GLU A 175 16.78 -9.68 39.01
C GLU A 175 15.30 -9.95 38.69
N ALA A 176 14.40 -9.21 39.32
CA ALA A 176 12.97 -9.34 39.09
C ALA A 176 12.61 -8.71 37.73
N VAL A 177 12.21 -9.54 36.78
CA VAL A 177 11.81 -9.12 35.43
C VAL A 177 10.29 -9.23 35.28
N GLU A 178 9.70 -8.20 34.70
CA GLU A 178 8.28 -8.07 34.35
C GLU A 178 8.19 -7.55 32.92
N ILE A 179 7.25 -8.10 32.13
CA ILE A 179 6.92 -7.61 30.79
C ILE A 179 5.41 -7.37 30.73
N THR A 180 5.02 -6.17 30.31
CA THR A 180 3.61 -5.82 30.07
C THR A 180 3.34 -5.51 28.61
N SER A 181 2.08 -5.58 28.19
CA SER A 181 1.60 -5.04 26.91
C SER A 181 1.70 -3.50 26.85
N GLU A 182 1.36 -2.94 25.68
CA GLU A 182 1.12 -1.52 25.46
C GLU A 182 0.04 -0.93 26.41
N ASP A 183 -0.99 -1.71 26.76
CA ASP A 183 -2.03 -1.38 27.75
C ASP A 183 -1.62 -1.65 29.22
N HIS A 184 -0.35 -1.90 29.49
CA HIS A 184 0.17 -2.24 30.82
C HIS A 184 -0.40 -3.52 31.46
N ILE A 185 -0.93 -4.46 30.65
CA ILE A 185 -1.36 -5.79 31.11
C ILE A 185 -0.14 -6.69 31.28
N ILE A 186 0.02 -7.34 32.43
CA ILE A 186 1.18 -8.20 32.73
C ILE A 186 1.12 -9.48 31.87
N GLN A 187 2.14 -9.69 31.03
CA GLN A 187 2.25 -10.84 30.12
C GLN A 187 3.33 -11.85 30.54
N TYR A 188 4.37 -11.40 31.27
CA TYR A 188 5.40 -12.28 31.82
C TYR A 188 5.97 -11.70 33.11
N VAL A 189 6.26 -12.58 34.08
CA VAL A 189 7.08 -12.29 35.27
C VAL A 189 7.96 -13.50 35.58
N ASN A 190 9.20 -13.25 35.99
CA ASN A 190 10.15 -14.33 36.31
C ASN A 190 10.09 -14.75 37.81
N PRO A 191 10.62 -15.92 38.18
CA PRO A 191 10.66 -16.38 39.58
C PRO A 191 11.39 -15.46 40.57
N ALA A 192 12.25 -14.55 40.11
CA ALA A 192 12.84 -13.53 40.97
C ALA A 192 11.83 -12.43 41.36
N PHE A 193 10.92 -12.07 40.45
CA PHE A 193 9.78 -11.19 40.74
C PHE A 193 8.86 -11.79 41.81
N GLU A 194 8.51 -13.07 41.66
CA GLU A 194 7.66 -13.79 42.62
C GLU A 194 8.27 -13.75 44.03
N ARG A 195 9.57 -14.08 44.16
CA ARG A 195 10.31 -14.02 45.43
C ARG A 195 10.40 -12.60 46.01
N MET A 196 10.53 -11.58 45.18
CA MET A 196 10.65 -10.19 45.63
C MET A 196 9.33 -9.62 46.14
N MET A 197 8.24 -9.83 45.39
CA MET A 197 6.93 -9.19 45.61
C MET A 197 5.92 -10.05 46.38
N GLY A 198 6.11 -11.38 46.41
CA GLY A 198 5.28 -12.34 47.14
C GLY A 198 4.01 -12.81 46.41
N TYR A 199 3.85 -12.46 45.13
CA TYR A 199 2.76 -12.94 44.27
C TYR A 199 3.26 -14.10 43.39
N HIS A 200 2.38 -15.05 43.07
CA HIS A 200 2.67 -16.11 42.09
C HIS A 200 2.25 -15.67 40.68
N LYS A 201 2.95 -16.12 39.64
CA LYS A 201 2.73 -15.68 38.25
C LYS A 201 1.30 -15.89 37.77
N GLY A 202 0.67 -17.02 38.13
CA GLY A 202 -0.74 -17.28 37.84
C GLY A 202 -1.76 -16.33 38.52
N GLU A 203 -1.33 -15.46 39.43
CA GLU A 203 -2.15 -14.42 40.05
C GLU A 203 -1.97 -13.03 39.39
N LEU A 204 -0.98 -12.89 38.50
CA LEU A 204 -0.52 -11.64 37.89
C LEU A 204 -0.77 -11.58 36.39
N ILE A 205 -0.51 -12.68 35.67
CA ILE A 205 -0.64 -12.77 34.22
C ILE A 205 -2.08 -12.43 33.81
N GLY A 206 -2.24 -11.50 32.86
CA GLY A 206 -3.54 -11.04 32.37
C GLY A 206 -4.20 -9.91 33.16
N LYS A 207 -3.57 -9.39 34.22
CA LYS A 207 -4.07 -8.22 34.98
C LYS A 207 -3.39 -6.92 34.56
N GLU A 208 -4.09 -5.80 34.75
CA GLU A 208 -3.51 -4.48 34.56
C GLU A 208 -2.55 -4.13 35.73
N LEU A 209 -1.40 -3.54 35.43
CA LEU A 209 -0.41 -3.11 36.42
C LEU A 209 -0.99 -2.15 37.48
N THR A 210 -2.09 -1.46 37.19
CA THR A 210 -2.75 -0.53 38.13
C THR A 210 -3.61 -1.21 39.20
N GLU A 211 -4.01 -2.48 38.99
CA GLU A 211 -4.74 -3.29 39.99
C GLU A 211 -3.86 -3.62 41.21
N LEU A 212 -2.53 -3.64 41.04
CA LEU A 212 -1.61 -3.96 42.13
C LEU A 212 -1.60 -2.83 43.18
N PRO A 213 -1.74 -3.16 44.49
CA PRO A 213 -1.76 -2.18 45.56
C PRO A 213 -0.59 -1.20 45.52
N LYS A 214 -0.91 0.07 45.32
CA LYS A 214 0.07 1.16 45.30
C LYS A 214 0.57 1.45 46.73
N SER A 215 1.75 2.06 46.83
CA SER A 215 2.38 2.43 48.10
C SER A 215 2.31 3.94 48.29
N ASP A 216 1.70 4.37 49.39
CA ASP A 216 1.39 5.78 49.71
C ASP A 216 2.65 6.62 50.03
N LYS A 217 3.82 5.96 50.07
CA LYS A 217 5.15 6.58 50.24
C LYS A 217 5.72 7.21 48.96
N ASN A 218 5.05 7.04 47.81
CA ASN A 218 5.48 7.65 46.55
C ASN A 218 4.98 9.10 46.43
N ARG A 219 5.72 9.94 45.72
CA ARG A 219 5.20 11.26 45.30
C ARG A 219 4.08 11.07 44.27
N ALA A 220 3.07 11.94 44.30
CA ALA A 220 1.95 11.88 43.37
C ALA A 220 2.38 12.04 41.89
N ASP A 221 3.37 12.90 41.62
CA ASP A 221 3.90 13.19 40.28
C ASP A 221 4.77 12.06 39.68
N LEU A 222 5.11 11.02 40.46
CA LEU A 222 6.08 10.01 40.06
C LEU A 222 5.53 9.06 38.99
N LEU A 223 4.27 8.63 39.11
CA LEU A 223 3.63 7.75 38.13
C LEU A 223 3.40 8.46 36.79
N ASP A 224 2.97 9.73 36.83
CA ASP A 224 2.81 10.54 35.62
C ASP A 224 4.16 10.82 34.96
N THR A 225 5.23 11.00 35.73
CA THR A 225 6.60 11.14 35.20
C THR A 225 7.07 9.86 34.51
N ILE A 226 6.82 8.68 35.10
CA ILE A 226 7.10 7.38 34.48
C ILE A 226 6.33 7.25 33.16
N ASN A 227 5.00 7.43 33.20
CA ASN A 227 4.12 7.26 32.06
C ASN A 227 4.48 8.22 30.91
N ASN A 228 4.76 9.49 31.21
CA ASN A 228 5.18 10.48 30.22
C ASN A 228 6.59 10.23 29.65
N CYS A 229 7.44 9.48 30.35
CA CYS A 229 8.76 9.08 29.85
C CYS A 229 8.62 7.89 28.88
N ILE A 230 7.96 6.82 29.33
CA ILE A 230 7.84 5.58 28.54
C ILE A 230 6.94 5.75 27.32
N LYS A 231 5.85 6.53 27.39
CA LYS A 231 5.01 6.87 26.22
C LYS A 231 5.75 7.66 25.14
N LYS A 232 6.88 8.30 25.46
CA LYS A 232 7.75 9.00 24.50
C LYS A 232 8.88 8.13 23.95
N GLY A 233 8.79 6.81 24.11
CA GLY A 233 9.78 5.84 23.63
C GLY A 233 11.12 5.91 24.37
N LYS A 234 11.17 6.53 25.56
CA LYS A 234 12.40 6.69 26.34
C LYS A 234 12.46 5.68 27.48
N GLU A 235 13.67 5.20 27.75
CA GLU A 235 13.97 4.46 28.97
C GLU A 235 13.74 5.35 30.19
N TRP A 236 13.08 4.80 31.21
CA TRP A 236 12.96 5.41 32.53
C TRP A 236 13.74 4.60 33.56
N GLN A 237 14.52 5.28 34.40
CA GLN A 237 15.22 4.67 35.53
C GLN A 237 14.99 5.51 36.79
N GLY A 238 14.69 4.85 37.91
CA GLY A 238 14.49 5.53 39.19
C GLY A 238 14.23 4.57 40.35
N ILE A 239 13.89 5.15 41.51
CA ILE A 239 13.61 4.41 42.74
C ILE A 239 12.19 4.76 43.19
N TYR A 240 11.36 3.74 43.46
CA TYR A 240 10.01 3.93 44.00
C TYR A 240 9.63 2.82 44.99
N TYR A 241 8.60 3.06 45.79
CA TYR A 241 8.04 2.07 46.71
C TYR A 241 6.91 1.29 46.05
N ALA A 242 6.96 -0.04 46.12
CA ALA A 242 5.84 -0.91 45.74
C ALA A 242 5.34 -1.69 46.96
N ARG A 243 4.06 -2.09 46.97
CA ARG A 243 3.49 -2.90 48.05
C ARG A 243 3.58 -4.39 47.72
N LYS A 244 4.16 -5.17 48.63
CA LYS A 244 4.18 -6.63 48.55
C LYS A 244 2.80 -7.22 48.82
N LYS A 245 2.61 -8.50 48.47
CA LYS A 245 1.40 -9.26 48.84
C LYS A 245 1.16 -9.34 50.37
N SER A 246 2.21 -9.22 51.17
CA SER A 246 2.13 -9.12 52.64
C SER A 246 1.57 -7.78 53.17
N GLY A 247 1.41 -6.77 52.30
CA GLY A 247 1.00 -5.41 52.67
C GLY A 247 2.16 -4.43 52.90
N ASP A 248 3.39 -4.92 53.02
CA ASP A 248 4.61 -4.13 53.26
C ASP A 248 5.03 -3.29 52.04
N SER A 249 5.43 -2.04 52.26
CA SER A 249 6.09 -1.21 51.23
C SER A 249 7.58 -1.54 51.12
N ILE A 250 8.01 -2.13 50.01
CA ILE A 250 9.44 -2.30 49.66
C ILE A 250 9.89 -1.17 48.73
N GLN A 251 11.07 -0.60 49.00
CA GLN A 251 11.75 0.32 48.10
C GLN A 251 12.50 -0.50 47.03
N GLN A 252 12.32 -0.15 45.75
CA GLN A 252 12.96 -0.84 44.63
C GLN A 252 13.56 0.15 43.64
N HIS A 253 14.74 -0.18 43.14
CA HIS A 253 15.35 0.46 41.99
C HIS A 253 14.83 -0.22 40.72
N VAL A 254 14.25 0.54 39.81
CA VAL A 254 13.57 0.02 38.62
C VAL A 254 14.06 0.74 37.38
N ARG A 255 14.33 -0.04 36.33
CA ARG A 255 14.49 0.43 34.95
C ARG A 255 13.34 -0.11 34.12
N ILE A 256 12.69 0.76 33.33
CA ILE A 256 11.61 0.41 32.41
C ILE A 256 12.06 0.81 31.00
N THR A 257 12.23 -0.18 30.13
CA THR A 257 12.64 -0.01 28.74
C THR A 257 11.45 -0.32 27.83
N PRO A 258 10.96 0.64 27.02
CA PRO A 258 9.92 0.38 26.04
C PRO A 258 10.48 -0.47 24.89
N VAL A 259 9.78 -1.55 24.53
CA VAL A 259 10.11 -2.42 23.40
C VAL A 259 9.33 -1.95 22.19
N ILE A 260 10.07 -1.32 21.27
CA ILE A 260 9.56 -0.92 19.96
C ILE A 260 9.35 -2.19 19.12
N GLY A 261 8.12 -2.41 18.69
CA GLY A 261 7.75 -3.51 17.81
C GLY A 261 7.48 -3.04 16.38
N GLN A 262 6.71 -3.86 15.65
CA GLN A 262 6.26 -3.53 14.31
C GLN A 262 5.38 -2.27 14.33
N GLY A 263 5.67 -1.35 13.41
CA GLY A 263 5.07 -0.02 13.26
C GLY A 263 5.88 1.11 13.89
N GLY A 264 7.03 0.82 14.53
CA GLY A 264 7.71 1.79 15.40
C GLY A 264 6.94 2.08 16.71
N LYS A 265 5.77 1.44 16.88
CA LYS A 265 4.91 1.52 18.06
C LYS A 265 5.52 0.71 19.20
N ILE A 266 5.37 1.19 20.43
CA ILE A 266 5.82 0.47 21.63
C ILE A 266 4.79 -0.61 21.92
N ARG A 267 5.17 -1.88 21.79
CA ARG A 267 4.25 -3.02 21.97
C ARG A 267 4.30 -3.63 23.37
N HIS A 268 5.46 -3.50 24.03
CA HIS A 268 5.68 -4.03 25.36
C HIS A 268 6.53 -3.08 26.20
N PHE A 269 6.44 -3.17 27.52
CA PHE A 269 7.38 -2.53 28.45
C PHE A 269 8.11 -3.60 29.25
N VAL A 270 9.44 -3.61 29.20
CA VAL A 270 10.28 -4.51 30.01
C VAL A 270 10.74 -3.75 31.26
N ALA A 271 10.25 -4.16 32.42
CA ALA A 271 10.63 -3.61 33.71
C ALA A 271 11.59 -4.55 34.44
N ILE A 272 12.80 -4.07 34.72
CA ILE A 272 13.82 -4.77 35.50
C ILE A 272 13.90 -4.10 36.87
N LYS A 273 13.62 -4.86 37.92
CA LYS A 273 13.43 -4.39 39.30
C LYS A 273 14.46 -5.05 40.23
N ARG A 274 15.08 -4.25 41.09
CA ARG A 274 16.02 -4.68 42.14
C ARG A 274 15.56 -4.14 43.50
N PRO A 275 15.60 -4.92 44.60
CA PRO A 275 15.32 -4.39 45.93
C PRO A 275 16.39 -3.34 46.30
N HIS A 276 15.96 -2.19 46.81
CA HIS A 276 16.88 -1.18 47.32
C HIS A 276 17.22 -1.51 48.78
N ILE A 277 18.52 -1.70 49.07
CA ILE A 277 19.03 -1.95 50.42
C ILE A 277 19.82 -0.73 50.85
N ASP A 278 19.29 0.03 51.80
CA ASP A 278 20.02 1.11 52.46
C ASP A 278 21.23 0.53 53.21
N ASN A 279 22.42 0.76 52.65
CA ASN A 279 23.63 0.06 53.08
C ASN A 279 24.22 0.56 54.41
N ASN A 280 23.49 1.41 55.14
CA ASN A 280 23.86 1.97 56.44
C ASN A 280 23.77 0.96 57.61
N ASN A 281 23.18 -0.22 57.43
CA ASN A 281 23.00 -1.20 58.51
C ASN A 281 23.66 -2.58 58.29
N GLN A 282 24.48 -2.78 57.25
CA GLN A 282 25.30 -3.99 57.10
C GLN A 282 26.82 -3.75 57.12
N LEU A 283 27.29 -2.49 57.10
CA LEU A 283 28.72 -2.17 57.17
C LEU A 283 29.40 -2.53 58.51
N HIS A 284 28.62 -2.94 59.53
CA HIS A 284 29.10 -3.21 60.89
C HIS A 284 29.40 -4.69 61.22
N LYS A 285 29.37 -5.62 60.25
CA LYS A 285 29.60 -7.06 60.56
C LYS A 285 30.55 -7.88 59.67
N PHE A 286 31.14 -7.32 58.61
CA PHE A 286 32.09 -8.05 57.75
C PHE A 286 33.42 -7.36 57.43
N ASN A 287 33.66 -6.11 57.87
CA ASN A 287 34.98 -5.47 57.73
C ASN A 287 35.83 -5.64 59.01
N LYS A 288 36.32 -6.86 59.22
CA LYS A 288 37.39 -7.19 60.16
C LYS A 288 38.06 -8.45 59.64
N GLU A 289 39.37 -8.37 59.39
CA GLU A 289 40.05 -9.07 58.28
C GLU A 289 39.62 -8.46 56.92
N GLU A 290 40.50 -8.06 56.00
CA GLU A 290 41.98 -8.09 55.98
C GLU A 290 42.61 -6.69 55.81
N ARG A 291 43.93 -6.61 55.95
CA ARG A 291 44.79 -5.47 55.58
C ARG A 291 45.79 -5.95 54.51
N TYR A 292 46.67 -5.04 54.07
CA TYR A 292 47.70 -5.24 53.03
C TYR A 292 47.09 -5.29 51.61
N SER A 293 47.65 -4.65 50.57
CA SER A 293 48.87 -3.81 50.46
C SER A 293 48.66 -2.63 49.48
N GLY A 294 49.66 -1.74 49.34
CA GLY A 294 49.59 -0.50 48.52
C GLY A 294 49.70 -0.71 47.00
N GLU A 295 49.96 0.32 46.17
CA GLU A 295 50.53 1.65 46.47
C GLU A 295 49.93 2.81 45.60
N ASN A 296 50.53 4.00 45.67
CA ASN A 296 50.24 5.24 44.92
C ASN A 296 50.52 5.10 43.39
N SER A 297 50.14 6.00 42.47
CA SER A 297 50.22 7.48 42.54
C SER A 297 49.40 8.30 41.51
N HIS A 298 49.28 9.60 41.80
CA HIS A 298 49.11 10.82 40.96
C HIS A 298 49.35 10.72 39.43
N SER A 299 48.85 11.62 38.55
CA SER A 299 48.45 13.03 38.77
C SER A 299 47.39 13.59 37.78
N GLU A 300 47.29 14.92 37.70
CA GLU A 300 46.14 15.73 37.22
C GLU A 300 46.08 16.11 35.73
N CYS A 301 44.85 16.50 35.34
CA CYS A 301 44.39 17.38 34.25
C CYS A 301 45.39 18.32 33.53
N TYR A 302 45.20 18.51 32.21
CA TYR A 302 45.22 19.85 31.58
C TYR A 302 44.27 19.98 30.38
N SER A 303 43.76 21.19 30.14
CA SER A 303 43.04 21.60 28.92
C SER A 303 43.79 22.72 28.20
N LEU A 304 43.74 22.77 26.86
CA LEU A 304 44.25 23.89 26.07
C LEU A 304 43.25 24.35 24.99
N ARG A 305 43.27 25.65 24.73
CA ARG A 305 42.47 26.37 23.71
C ARG A 305 43.42 27.05 22.73
N HIS A 306 42.98 27.38 21.52
CA HIS A 306 43.26 28.72 20.99
C HIS A 306 42.24 29.28 19.97
N ARG A 307 42.24 30.60 19.84
CA ARG A 307 41.57 31.45 18.81
C ARG A 307 42.61 31.84 17.73
N ASP A 308 42.38 32.63 16.67
CA ASP A 308 41.43 33.73 16.34
C ASP A 308 41.40 33.90 14.78
N ARG A 309 40.84 34.88 14.05
CA ARG A 309 40.32 36.25 14.30
C ARG A 309 39.17 36.59 13.30
N ARG A 310 39.27 37.71 12.56
CA ARG A 310 38.36 38.26 11.52
C ARG A 310 39.10 39.33 10.69
N LYS A 311 38.61 39.71 9.49
CA LYS A 311 38.42 41.12 9.09
C LYS A 311 37.58 41.30 7.81
N ASP A 312 37.12 42.53 7.59
CA ASP A 312 36.08 42.99 6.65
C ASP A 312 36.64 43.97 5.58
N SER A 313 35.96 44.13 4.41
CA SER A 313 35.71 45.45 3.78
C SER A 313 34.85 45.45 2.48
N MET A 314 34.09 46.55 2.33
CA MET A 314 33.37 47.19 1.20
C MET A 314 34.23 47.50 -0.08
N ASP A 315 33.76 47.99 -1.26
CA ASP A 315 32.42 48.23 -1.88
C ASP A 315 32.50 48.56 -3.41
N ASP A 316 31.33 48.63 -4.07
CA ASP A 316 30.88 49.57 -5.15
C ASP A 316 31.03 49.32 -6.70
N ARG A 317 29.93 49.69 -7.43
CA ARG A 317 29.75 50.08 -8.88
C ARG A 317 29.99 49.07 -10.05
N SER A 318 29.31 49.15 -11.22
CA SER A 318 28.04 49.85 -11.62
C SER A 318 27.61 49.59 -13.10
N VAL A 319 26.29 49.59 -13.41
CA VAL A 319 25.66 50.03 -14.71
C VAL A 319 25.92 49.11 -15.96
N SER A 320 25.07 48.92 -16.99
CA SER A 320 23.89 49.62 -17.56
C SER A 320 22.78 48.74 -18.17
N SER A 321 21.53 49.22 -18.03
CA SER A 321 20.30 49.09 -18.86
C SER A 321 20.17 48.25 -20.16
N ARG A 322 19.03 47.54 -20.24
CA ARG A 322 18.02 47.46 -21.35
C ARG A 322 18.46 47.32 -22.83
N SER A 323 18.01 46.23 -23.44
CA SER A 323 17.15 46.28 -24.65
C SER A 323 16.25 45.04 -24.75
N SER A 324 15.08 45.22 -25.37
CA SER A 324 14.07 44.21 -25.66
C SER A 324 14.53 43.14 -26.66
N ASP A 325 13.94 41.95 -26.59
CA ASP A 325 13.10 41.42 -27.69
C ASP A 325 12.19 40.28 -27.19
N ALA A 326 10.95 40.26 -27.68
CA ALA A 326 9.94 39.26 -27.32
C ALA A 326 9.53 38.44 -28.56
N PRO A 327 9.56 37.10 -28.54
CA PRO A 327 9.06 36.28 -29.64
C PRO A 327 7.53 36.38 -29.73
N SER A 328 7.01 36.94 -30.83
CA SER A 328 5.57 37.08 -31.05
C SER A 328 4.92 35.73 -31.40
N LEU A 329 3.96 35.29 -30.59
CA LEU A 329 3.19 34.06 -30.82
C LEU A 329 2.09 34.23 -31.89
N GLN A 330 2.50 34.34 -33.16
CA GLN A 330 1.58 34.36 -34.30
C GLN A 330 2.03 33.42 -35.44
N ASN A 331 1.97 32.10 -35.18
CA ASN A 331 1.58 31.08 -36.16
C ASN A 331 1.52 29.68 -35.52
N ARG A 332 0.32 29.25 -35.10
CA ARG A 332 -0.02 27.84 -34.86
C ARG A 332 -1.39 27.49 -35.44
N ARG A 333 -1.39 27.28 -36.76
CA ARG A 333 -2.29 26.31 -37.41
C ARG A 333 -1.41 25.23 -38.03
N TYR A 334 -1.90 24.00 -38.00
CA TYR A 334 -1.27 22.70 -38.35
C TYR A 334 -0.63 21.87 -37.23
N SER A 335 -1.16 20.64 -37.16
CA SER A 335 -0.61 19.38 -36.66
C SER A 335 -0.25 19.24 -35.17
N SER A 336 -1.18 18.63 -34.43
CA SER A 336 -0.93 17.97 -33.14
C SER A 336 0.08 16.80 -33.25
N VAL A 337 0.15 16.13 -34.41
CA VAL A 337 1.09 15.01 -34.67
C VAL A 337 2.56 15.43 -34.46
N ALA A 338 2.91 16.68 -34.80
CA ALA A 338 4.26 17.21 -34.61
C ALA A 338 4.69 17.33 -33.14
N ARG A 339 3.74 17.41 -32.19
CA ARG A 339 4.06 17.34 -30.74
C ARG A 339 4.28 15.90 -30.27
N ILE A 340 3.53 14.92 -30.79
CA ILE A 340 3.68 13.49 -30.42
C ILE A 340 5.13 13.02 -30.67
N HIS A 341 5.72 13.39 -31.81
CA HIS A 341 7.12 13.09 -32.16
C HIS A 341 8.17 13.90 -31.38
N SER A 342 7.78 14.93 -30.63
CA SER A 342 8.68 15.79 -29.83
C SER A 342 8.47 15.71 -28.32
N MET A 343 7.57 14.83 -27.84
CA MET A 343 7.47 14.46 -26.42
C MET A 343 8.67 13.61 -25.99
N THR A 344 9.78 14.26 -25.63
CA THR A 344 10.98 13.62 -25.06
C THR A 344 10.80 13.21 -23.59
N ILE A 345 9.70 12.53 -23.29
CA ILE A 345 9.55 11.71 -22.07
C ILE A 345 10.35 10.41 -22.25
N GLU A 346 11.67 10.54 -22.46
CA GLU A 346 12.58 9.41 -22.45
C GLU A 346 12.85 8.99 -21.00
N ALA A 347 11.95 8.14 -20.48
CA ALA A 347 12.31 7.29 -19.35
C ALA A 347 13.62 6.53 -19.67
N PRO A 348 14.48 6.21 -18.69
CA PRO A 348 15.75 5.52 -18.94
C PRO A 348 15.57 4.21 -19.73
N ILE A 349 14.44 3.53 -19.53
CA ILE A 349 14.06 2.32 -20.26
C ILE A 349 13.89 2.57 -21.76
N THR A 350 13.42 3.76 -22.18
CA THR A 350 13.29 4.16 -23.59
C THR A 350 14.65 4.29 -24.26
N LYS A 351 15.66 4.83 -23.56
CA LYS A 351 17.05 4.86 -24.06
C LYS A 351 17.65 3.46 -24.16
N VAL A 352 17.38 2.58 -23.20
CA VAL A 352 17.79 1.18 -23.26
C VAL A 352 17.13 0.46 -24.44
N ILE A 353 15.82 0.66 -24.67
CA ILE A 353 15.09 0.14 -25.83
C ILE A 353 15.67 0.68 -27.15
N ASN A 354 15.96 1.98 -27.25
CA ASN A 354 16.55 2.58 -28.44
C ASN A 354 17.97 2.03 -28.73
N ILE A 355 18.78 1.78 -27.69
CA ILE A 355 20.09 1.12 -27.81
C ILE A 355 19.93 -0.35 -28.24
N ILE A 356 18.93 -1.07 -27.72
CA ILE A 356 18.62 -2.44 -28.11
C ILE A 356 18.17 -2.51 -29.58
N ASN A 357 17.30 -1.61 -30.04
CA ASN A 357 16.87 -1.51 -31.43
C ASN A 357 18.07 -1.24 -32.37
N ALA A 358 18.95 -0.30 -32.02
CA ALA A 358 20.17 -0.02 -32.80
C ALA A 358 21.18 -1.19 -32.81
N ALA A 359 21.24 -1.96 -31.72
CA ALA A 359 22.01 -3.21 -31.67
C ALA A 359 21.35 -4.32 -32.52
N GLN A 360 20.02 -4.36 -32.60
CA GLN A 360 19.25 -5.31 -33.40
C GLN A 360 19.46 -5.10 -34.91
N GLU A 361 19.39 -3.85 -35.38
CA GLU A 361 19.67 -3.47 -36.79
C GLU A 361 21.07 -3.87 -37.28
N SER A 362 22.02 -4.03 -36.36
CA SER A 362 23.42 -4.37 -36.64
C SER A 362 23.81 -5.81 -36.26
N SER A 363 22.86 -6.65 -35.84
CA SER A 363 23.11 -8.00 -35.31
C SER A 363 22.69 -9.14 -36.25
N PRO A 364 23.30 -10.34 -36.13
CA PRO A 364 22.81 -11.55 -36.80
C PRO A 364 21.37 -11.93 -36.38
N VAL A 365 20.62 -12.59 -37.26
CA VAL A 365 19.19 -12.92 -37.07
C VAL A 365 18.90 -13.61 -35.73
N THR A 366 19.70 -14.60 -35.32
CA THR A 366 19.52 -15.31 -34.05
C THR A 366 19.77 -14.47 -32.79
N VAL A 367 20.48 -13.34 -32.94
CA VAL A 367 20.65 -12.34 -31.88
C VAL A 367 19.48 -11.35 -31.93
N ALA A 368 19.01 -10.96 -33.12
CA ALA A 368 17.82 -10.13 -33.27
C ALA A 368 16.56 -10.76 -32.63
N GLU A 369 16.30 -12.05 -32.89
CA GLU A 369 15.21 -12.83 -32.26
C GLU A 369 15.31 -12.87 -30.72
N ALA A 370 16.53 -12.84 -30.17
CA ALA A 370 16.76 -12.78 -28.72
C ALA A 370 16.52 -11.37 -28.16
N LEU A 371 16.89 -10.32 -28.91
CA LEU A 371 16.62 -8.93 -28.56
C LEU A 371 15.13 -8.60 -28.65
N ASP A 372 14.38 -9.15 -29.61
CA ASP A 372 12.92 -9.04 -29.69
C ASP A 372 12.24 -9.56 -28.42
N ARG A 373 12.66 -10.74 -27.92
CA ARG A 373 12.16 -11.27 -26.64
C ARG A 373 12.54 -10.40 -25.45
N VAL A 374 13.72 -9.77 -25.45
CA VAL A 374 14.08 -8.80 -24.42
C VAL A 374 13.18 -7.57 -24.49
N LEU A 375 12.90 -7.03 -25.69
CA LEU A 375 11.98 -5.91 -25.88
C LEU A 375 10.54 -6.25 -25.47
N GLU A 376 10.08 -7.48 -25.73
CA GLU A 376 8.78 -8.01 -25.30
C GLU A 376 8.70 -8.07 -23.76
N ILE A 377 9.72 -8.62 -23.10
CA ILE A 377 9.82 -8.65 -21.62
C ILE A 377 9.88 -7.24 -21.03
N LEU A 378 10.66 -6.33 -21.62
CA LEU A 378 10.78 -4.93 -21.16
C LEU A 378 9.50 -4.11 -21.39
N ARG A 379 8.65 -4.50 -22.34
CA ARG A 379 7.31 -3.90 -22.56
C ARG A 379 6.23 -4.47 -21.64
N THR A 380 6.39 -5.70 -21.16
CA THR A 380 5.38 -6.42 -20.36
C THR A 380 5.64 -6.42 -18.86
N THR A 381 6.87 -6.18 -18.40
CA THR A 381 7.22 -6.12 -16.98
C THR A 381 7.18 -4.70 -16.40
N GLU A 382 6.84 -4.59 -15.11
CA GLU A 382 6.60 -3.32 -14.40
C GLU A 382 7.91 -2.57 -14.06
N LEU A 383 8.57 -2.00 -15.08
CA LEU A 383 9.89 -1.34 -14.95
C LEU A 383 9.83 0.20 -14.93
N TYR A 384 8.65 0.78 -14.67
CA TYR A 384 8.45 2.23 -14.60
C TYR A 384 8.64 2.79 -13.19
N SER A 385 9.89 3.04 -12.80
CA SER A 385 10.21 4.05 -11.79
C SER A 385 10.52 5.37 -12.51
N PRO A 386 9.77 6.46 -12.30
CA PRO A 386 10.10 7.75 -12.91
C PRO A 386 11.43 8.28 -12.32
N GLN A 387 12.42 8.51 -13.18
CA GLN A 387 13.56 9.36 -12.80
C GLN A 387 13.15 10.82 -13.06
N LEU A 388 13.10 11.61 -12.00
CA LEU A 388 12.66 13.00 -12.01
C LEU A 388 13.59 13.86 -12.88
N ALA A 389 13.16 14.14 -14.12
CA ALA A 389 13.78 15.15 -14.98
C ALA A 389 13.24 16.53 -14.60
N SER A 390 13.86 17.16 -13.62
CA SER A 390 13.47 18.48 -13.08
C SER A 390 13.55 19.59 -14.12
N LYS A 391 12.41 19.95 -14.72
CA LYS A 391 12.21 21.25 -15.38
C LYS A 391 11.83 22.28 -14.32
N GLU A 392 12.88 22.85 -13.72
CA GLU A 392 12.85 23.90 -12.69
C GLU A 392 12.26 23.49 -11.32
N ASP A 393 12.85 24.04 -10.25
CA ASP A 393 12.54 23.71 -8.86
C ASP A 393 11.30 24.48 -8.35
N ASP A 394 10.11 24.18 -8.89
CA ASP A 394 8.86 24.76 -8.37
C ASP A 394 8.32 24.02 -7.13
N PRO A 395 8.18 24.70 -5.96
CA PRO A 395 7.69 24.06 -4.74
C PRO A 395 6.24 23.56 -4.83
N HIS A 396 5.36 24.20 -5.63
CA HIS A 396 3.96 23.75 -5.74
C HIS A 396 3.89 22.40 -6.45
N THR A 397 4.67 22.24 -7.52
CA THR A 397 4.86 20.95 -8.21
C THR A 397 5.46 19.89 -7.27
N SER A 398 6.52 20.22 -6.52
CA SER A 398 7.14 19.28 -5.56
C SER A 398 6.17 18.80 -4.49
N ASP A 399 5.27 19.66 -4.02
CA ASP A 399 4.32 19.34 -2.95
C ASP A 399 3.06 18.65 -3.46
N LEU A 400 2.62 18.92 -4.70
CA LEU A 400 1.63 18.09 -5.39
C LEU A 400 2.14 16.66 -5.55
N VAL A 401 3.39 16.50 -6.01
CA VAL A 401 4.07 15.18 -6.10
C VAL A 401 4.27 14.56 -4.71
N GLY A 402 4.63 15.35 -3.70
CA GLY A 402 4.75 14.90 -2.31
C GLY A 402 3.43 14.39 -1.72
N GLY A 403 2.34 15.12 -1.94
CA GLY A 403 1.00 14.76 -1.45
C GLY A 403 0.35 13.58 -2.17
N LEU A 404 0.54 13.49 -3.49
CA LEU A 404 -0.16 12.54 -4.38
C LEU A 404 0.68 11.34 -4.84
N MET A 405 2.00 11.39 -4.71
CA MET A 405 2.93 10.40 -5.29
C MET A 405 4.03 9.91 -4.35
N SER A 406 4.00 10.24 -3.05
CA SER A 406 4.98 9.71 -2.10
C SER A 406 4.68 8.24 -1.72
N ASP A 407 5.44 7.32 -2.33
CA ASP A 407 5.35 5.89 -2.02
C ASP A 407 5.74 5.61 -0.55
N GLY A 408 4.84 4.97 0.19
CA GLY A 408 4.87 4.74 1.64
C GLY A 408 5.89 3.68 2.11
N LEU A 409 7.09 3.62 1.51
CA LEU A 409 8.04 2.51 1.66
C LEU A 409 8.75 2.42 3.03
N ARG A 410 8.00 2.14 4.10
CA ARG A 410 8.48 1.61 5.39
C ARG A 410 7.58 0.51 5.97
N ARG A 411 7.33 -0.53 5.17
CA ARG A 411 6.64 -1.80 5.51
C ARG A 411 6.73 -2.20 7.00
N LEU A 412 5.65 -2.03 7.77
CA LEU A 412 5.53 -2.59 9.12
C LEU A 412 4.07 -2.97 9.48
N SER A 413 3.57 -4.07 8.93
CA SER A 413 2.19 -4.58 9.14
C SER A 413 2.03 -5.55 10.33
N GLY A 414 0.90 -5.53 11.04
CA GLY A 414 0.50 -6.59 11.97
C GLY A 414 -0.24 -6.15 13.24
N ASN A 415 -1.57 -6.23 13.22
CA ASN A 415 -2.46 -6.34 14.39
C ASN A 415 -3.78 -7.02 13.92
N GLU A 416 -4.49 -7.73 14.80
CA GLU A 416 -5.81 -8.32 14.47
C GLU A 416 -6.99 -7.46 14.94
N TYR A 417 -8.20 -7.80 14.47
CA TYR A 417 -9.39 -6.96 14.45
C TYR A 417 -10.34 -7.15 15.65
N VAL A 418 -11.06 -6.08 15.99
CA VAL A 418 -12.36 -6.17 16.69
C VAL A 418 -13.40 -5.33 15.94
N PHE A 419 -14.46 -5.98 15.46
CA PHE A 419 -15.59 -5.29 14.82
C PHE A 419 -16.36 -4.43 15.85
N CYS A 420 -16.42 -3.12 15.64
CA CYS A 420 -17.30 -2.25 16.43
C CYS A 420 -18.65 -2.03 15.72
N LYS A 421 -19.75 -2.41 16.37
CA LYS A 421 -21.10 -2.03 15.93
C LYS A 421 -21.42 -0.63 16.46
N ASN A 422 -21.92 0.26 15.59
CA ASN A 422 -23.21 0.95 15.77
C ASN A 422 -23.38 2.08 14.72
N MET A 423 -24.19 1.82 13.70
CA MET A 423 -24.79 2.86 12.86
C MET A 423 -26.28 2.94 13.19
N SER A 424 -26.72 4.05 13.79
CA SER A 424 -28.12 4.28 14.12
C SER A 424 -28.95 4.54 12.86
N GLN A 425 -30.02 3.78 12.66
CA GLN A 425 -30.91 3.94 11.50
C GLN A 425 -31.68 5.27 11.59
N SER A 426 -31.26 6.27 10.82
CA SER A 426 -32.11 7.39 10.42
C SER A 426 -33.12 6.94 9.36
N GLN A 427 -34.34 7.46 9.43
CA GLN A 427 -35.44 7.01 8.58
C GLN A 427 -35.35 7.64 7.18
N LEU A 428 -35.10 6.82 6.15
CA LEU A 428 -35.22 7.24 4.75
C LEU A 428 -36.69 7.25 4.32
N ALA A 429 -37.12 8.35 3.70
CA ALA A 429 -38.52 8.57 3.32
C ALA A 429 -38.75 8.49 1.80
N ILE A 430 -39.76 7.69 1.43
CA ILE A 430 -40.58 7.73 0.20
C ILE A 430 -39.87 7.36 -1.15
N PRO A 431 -40.51 6.57 -2.04
CA PRO A 431 -39.99 6.28 -3.38
C PRO A 431 -40.13 7.45 -4.34
N VAL A 432 -39.21 7.52 -5.29
CA VAL A 432 -39.21 8.40 -6.46
C VAL A 432 -38.72 7.52 -7.62
N THR A 433 -39.56 7.23 -8.60
CA THR A 433 -39.11 6.72 -9.92
C THR A 433 -38.59 7.88 -10.76
N LEU A 434 -37.99 7.62 -11.92
CA LEU A 434 -37.61 8.69 -12.86
C LEU A 434 -38.81 9.59 -13.25
N ASN A 435 -40.04 9.07 -13.20
CA ASN A 435 -41.28 9.81 -13.47
C ASN A 435 -41.78 10.66 -12.28
N ASP A 436 -41.28 10.41 -11.07
CA ASP A 436 -41.63 11.16 -9.84
C ASP A 436 -40.59 12.25 -9.51
N VAL A 437 -39.57 12.44 -10.35
CA VAL A 437 -38.54 13.46 -10.18
C VAL A 437 -39.19 14.86 -10.26
N PRO A 438 -38.93 15.77 -9.30
CA PRO A 438 -39.46 17.14 -9.35
C PRO A 438 -39.17 17.81 -10.70
N PRO A 439 -40.13 18.51 -11.32
CA PRO A 439 -40.03 18.92 -12.72
C PRO A 439 -38.85 19.86 -13.00
N ASN A 440 -38.43 20.67 -12.02
CA ASN A 440 -37.22 21.49 -12.11
C ASN A 440 -35.94 20.65 -12.19
N ILE A 441 -35.84 19.55 -11.44
CA ILE A 441 -34.69 18.63 -11.51
C ILE A 441 -34.74 17.84 -12.82
N ALA A 442 -35.94 17.44 -13.27
CA ALA A 442 -36.13 16.77 -14.55
C ALA A 442 -35.80 17.68 -15.75
N GLU A 443 -36.06 18.99 -15.66
CA GLU A 443 -35.69 19.98 -16.68
C GLU A 443 -34.17 20.10 -16.82
N MET A 444 -33.45 20.23 -15.68
CA MET A 444 -31.99 20.29 -15.63
C MET A 444 -31.34 19.00 -16.15
N LEU A 445 -31.91 17.83 -15.84
CA LEU A 445 -31.47 16.52 -16.32
C LEU A 445 -31.90 16.25 -17.78
N ASN A 446 -31.91 17.25 -18.67
CA ASN A 446 -31.99 17.06 -20.13
C ASN A 446 -30.73 17.50 -20.87
N ASP A 447 -29.88 18.32 -20.24
CA ASP A 447 -28.60 18.74 -20.79
C ASP A 447 -27.43 17.84 -20.32
N GLU A 448 -27.70 16.64 -19.80
CA GLU A 448 -26.67 15.71 -19.27
C GLU A 448 -25.85 14.99 -20.35
N GLU A 449 -26.08 15.32 -21.62
CA GLU A 449 -25.21 14.96 -22.75
C GLU A 449 -24.19 16.08 -23.05
N CYS A 450 -24.40 17.29 -22.53
CA CYS A 450 -23.57 18.47 -22.79
C CYS A 450 -22.44 18.58 -21.76
N TRP A 451 -21.20 18.81 -22.21
CA TRP A 451 -20.04 18.97 -21.32
C TRP A 451 -20.19 20.09 -20.28
N GLU A 452 -21.01 21.10 -20.61
CA GLU A 452 -21.21 22.32 -19.82
C GLU A 452 -22.29 22.18 -18.73
N PHE A 453 -22.80 20.96 -18.51
CA PHE A 453 -23.79 20.64 -17.49
C PHE A 453 -23.40 21.14 -16.10
N ASN A 454 -24.26 21.97 -15.48
CA ASN A 454 -23.97 22.57 -14.18
C ASN A 454 -24.28 21.61 -13.01
N ILE A 455 -23.27 20.81 -12.64
CA ILE A 455 -23.36 19.86 -11.51
C ILE A 455 -23.63 20.55 -10.16
N LEU A 456 -23.27 21.82 -9.98
CA LEU A 456 -23.47 22.57 -8.73
C LEU A 456 -24.93 23.02 -8.56
N GLU A 457 -25.59 23.39 -9.65
CA GLU A 457 -27.04 23.63 -9.62
C GLU A 457 -27.79 22.34 -9.27
N LEU A 458 -27.36 21.18 -9.82
CA LEU A 458 -27.93 19.90 -9.43
C LEU A 458 -27.67 19.57 -7.95
N GLU A 459 -26.48 19.83 -7.42
CA GLU A 459 -26.18 19.71 -5.98
C GLU A 459 -27.16 20.53 -5.13
N ALA A 460 -27.40 21.79 -5.50
CA ALA A 460 -28.34 22.66 -4.79
C ALA A 460 -29.79 22.17 -4.89
N ALA A 461 -30.26 21.83 -6.09
CA ALA A 461 -31.63 21.39 -6.37
C ALA A 461 -31.97 20.04 -5.76
N THR A 462 -31.00 19.13 -5.65
CA THR A 462 -31.16 17.79 -5.02
C THR A 462 -30.88 17.80 -3.51
N HIS A 463 -30.47 18.94 -2.94
CA HIS A 463 -30.03 19.09 -1.54
C HIS A 463 -28.85 18.18 -1.17
N LYS A 464 -27.72 18.33 -1.89
CA LYS A 464 -26.52 17.49 -1.84
C LYS A 464 -26.80 16.00 -2.16
N ARG A 465 -27.64 15.74 -3.18
CA ARG A 465 -27.91 14.37 -3.67
C ARG A 465 -27.80 14.22 -5.21
N PRO A 466 -26.77 14.78 -5.88
CA PRO A 466 -26.71 14.74 -7.34
C PRO A 466 -26.49 13.32 -7.89
N LEU A 467 -25.74 12.47 -7.18
CA LEU A 467 -25.34 11.13 -7.64
C LEU A 467 -26.54 10.19 -7.84
N THR A 468 -27.53 10.21 -6.94
CA THR A 468 -28.76 9.41 -7.10
C THR A 468 -29.53 9.83 -8.35
N TYR A 469 -29.74 11.13 -8.57
CA TYR A 469 -30.62 11.62 -9.64
C TYR A 469 -29.94 11.53 -11.02
N LEU A 470 -28.70 11.99 -11.12
CA LEU A 470 -27.91 11.94 -12.35
C LEU A 470 -27.52 10.50 -12.71
N GLY A 471 -27.16 9.70 -11.71
CA GLY A 471 -26.88 8.28 -11.89
C GLY A 471 -28.07 7.50 -12.42
N LEU A 472 -29.30 7.79 -11.98
CA LEU A 472 -30.50 7.16 -12.56
C LEU A 472 -30.72 7.56 -14.01
N LYS A 473 -30.58 8.84 -14.37
CA LYS A 473 -30.71 9.32 -15.77
C LYS A 473 -29.68 8.63 -16.68
N ILE A 474 -28.39 8.67 -16.31
CA ILE A 474 -27.28 8.12 -17.09
C ILE A 474 -27.36 6.59 -17.17
N CYS A 475 -27.58 5.88 -16.06
CA CYS A 475 -27.68 4.42 -16.10
C CYS A 475 -28.90 3.93 -16.90
N THR A 476 -29.97 4.73 -16.98
CA THR A 476 -31.11 4.45 -17.88
C THR A 476 -30.74 4.69 -19.35
N SER A 477 -30.04 5.79 -19.69
CA SER A 477 -29.65 6.08 -21.08
C SER A 477 -28.62 5.09 -21.66
N PHE A 478 -27.84 4.43 -20.80
CA PHE A 478 -26.90 3.36 -21.17
C PHE A 478 -27.47 1.92 -21.02
N GLY A 479 -28.73 1.75 -20.62
CA GLY A 479 -29.36 0.43 -20.50
C GLY A 479 -28.73 -0.47 -19.42
N VAL A 480 -28.25 0.12 -18.32
CA VAL A 480 -27.53 -0.60 -17.25
C VAL A 480 -28.45 -1.59 -16.52
N CYS A 481 -29.72 -1.24 -16.32
CA CYS A 481 -30.72 -2.12 -15.69
C CYS A 481 -30.96 -3.38 -16.53
N GLU A 482 -31.08 -3.21 -17.85
CA GLU A 482 -31.30 -4.24 -18.84
C GLU A 482 -30.11 -5.19 -18.93
N PHE A 483 -28.89 -4.64 -19.00
CA PHE A 483 -27.64 -5.43 -19.02
C PHE A 483 -27.41 -6.22 -17.72
N LEU A 484 -27.73 -5.62 -16.56
CA LEU A 484 -27.61 -6.27 -15.25
C LEU A 484 -28.84 -7.11 -14.84
N ASN A 485 -29.88 -7.15 -15.68
CA ASN A 485 -31.15 -7.83 -15.39
C ASN A 485 -31.74 -7.40 -14.03
N CYS A 486 -31.58 -6.12 -13.65
CA CYS A 486 -32.00 -5.55 -12.37
C CYS A 486 -33.08 -4.46 -12.56
N SER A 487 -33.86 -4.17 -11.52
CA SER A 487 -34.91 -3.16 -11.62
C SER A 487 -34.39 -1.75 -11.33
N GLU A 488 -35.03 -0.72 -11.90
CA GLU A 488 -34.78 0.70 -11.56
C GLU A 488 -34.83 0.93 -10.04
N ALA A 489 -35.75 0.27 -9.33
CA ALA A 489 -35.85 0.33 -7.87
C ALA A 489 -34.62 -0.31 -7.16
N THR A 490 -33.99 -1.33 -7.76
CA THR A 490 -32.74 -1.93 -7.26
C THR A 490 -31.57 -0.97 -7.50
N LEU A 491 -31.46 -0.42 -8.71
CA LEU A 491 -30.45 0.57 -9.07
C LEU A 491 -30.55 1.84 -8.19
N ARG A 492 -31.76 2.35 -7.96
CA ARG A 492 -31.98 3.49 -7.04
C ARG A 492 -31.60 3.14 -5.61
N SER A 493 -31.98 1.96 -5.11
CA SER A 493 -31.60 1.50 -3.76
C SER A 493 -30.09 1.28 -3.62
N TRP A 494 -29.38 1.06 -4.72
CA TRP A 494 -27.91 0.99 -4.78
C TRP A 494 -27.27 2.38 -4.81
N LEU A 495 -27.67 3.25 -5.75
CA LEU A 495 -27.18 4.62 -5.85
C LEU A 495 -27.38 5.40 -4.54
N GLN A 496 -28.55 5.25 -3.90
CA GLN A 496 -28.83 5.89 -2.60
C GLN A 496 -27.96 5.34 -1.45
N LEU A 497 -27.49 4.09 -1.53
CA LEU A 497 -26.61 3.47 -0.54
C LEU A 497 -25.15 3.91 -0.73
N ILE A 498 -24.70 4.01 -1.98
CA ILE A 498 -23.38 4.56 -2.34
C ILE A 498 -23.32 6.06 -1.99
N GLU A 499 -24.29 6.85 -2.42
CA GLU A 499 -24.39 8.30 -2.12
C GLU A 499 -24.42 8.58 -0.61
N ALA A 500 -25.18 7.80 0.17
CA ALA A 500 -25.20 7.93 1.64
C ALA A 500 -23.90 7.49 2.33
N SER A 501 -22.97 6.89 1.59
CA SER A 501 -21.62 6.51 2.06
C SER A 501 -20.55 7.52 1.62
N TYR A 502 -20.89 8.55 0.83
CA TYR A 502 -20.02 9.70 0.59
C TYR A 502 -20.16 10.74 1.71
N HIS A 503 -19.04 11.29 2.20
CA HIS A 503 -19.04 12.20 3.33
C HIS A 503 -19.44 13.61 2.88
N SER A 504 -20.70 14.01 3.11
CA SER A 504 -21.23 15.34 2.73
C SER A 504 -20.61 16.53 3.47
N SER A 505 -19.73 16.25 4.44
CA SER A 505 -18.81 17.16 5.14
C SER A 505 -17.52 17.46 4.39
N ASN A 506 -17.11 16.60 3.44
CA ASN A 506 -15.95 16.86 2.59
C ASN A 506 -16.25 18.02 1.66
N SER A 507 -15.24 18.84 1.40
CA SER A 507 -15.30 20.00 0.53
C SER A 507 -15.29 19.56 -0.94
N TYR A 508 -14.41 18.63 -1.29
CA TYR A 508 -14.24 18.09 -2.65
C TYR A 508 -14.74 16.65 -2.78
N HIS A 509 -14.13 15.67 -2.09
CA HIS A 509 -14.40 14.24 -2.29
C HIS A 509 -15.72 13.83 -1.60
N ASN A 510 -16.84 14.28 -2.17
CA ASN A 510 -18.21 14.00 -1.76
C ASN A 510 -19.04 13.53 -2.97
N SER A 511 -20.33 13.23 -2.77
CA SER A 511 -21.20 12.70 -3.83
C SER A 511 -21.36 13.61 -5.05
N THR A 512 -21.07 14.91 -4.94
CA THR A 512 -21.10 15.85 -6.07
C THR A 512 -19.90 15.66 -7.00
N HIS A 513 -18.71 15.37 -6.44
CA HIS A 513 -17.54 15.03 -7.26
C HIS A 513 -17.77 13.71 -7.99
N ALA A 514 -18.21 12.65 -7.30
CA ALA A 514 -18.56 11.38 -7.91
C ALA A 514 -19.61 11.49 -9.02
N ALA A 515 -20.58 12.41 -8.87
CA ALA A 515 -21.57 12.70 -9.90
C ALA A 515 -20.98 13.45 -11.12
N ASP A 516 -20.00 14.35 -10.93
CA ASP A 516 -19.30 15.02 -12.02
C ASP A 516 -18.37 14.06 -12.81
N VAL A 517 -17.68 13.16 -12.10
CA VAL A 517 -16.86 12.09 -12.71
C VAL A 517 -17.75 11.10 -13.48
N LEU A 518 -18.93 10.75 -12.95
CA LEU A 518 -19.92 9.94 -13.66
C LEU A 518 -20.43 10.63 -14.94
N HIS A 519 -20.68 11.94 -14.88
CA HIS A 519 -21.03 12.75 -16.05
C HIS A 519 -19.89 12.79 -17.09
N ALA A 520 -18.65 13.08 -16.67
CA ALA A 520 -17.50 13.09 -17.57
C ALA A 520 -17.26 11.70 -18.22
N THR A 521 -17.39 10.64 -17.44
CA THR A 521 -17.35 9.24 -17.91
C THR A 521 -18.41 8.99 -18.99
N ALA A 522 -19.68 9.35 -18.73
CA ALA A 522 -20.77 9.20 -19.69
C ALA A 522 -20.54 10.03 -20.98
N TYR A 523 -20.02 11.24 -20.86
CA TYR A 523 -19.66 12.08 -22.01
C TYR A 523 -18.53 11.46 -22.86
N PHE A 524 -17.52 10.85 -22.24
CA PHE A 524 -16.47 10.13 -22.97
C PHE A 524 -16.97 8.84 -23.63
N LEU A 525 -17.80 8.05 -22.96
CA LEU A 525 -18.41 6.85 -23.56
C LEU A 525 -19.28 7.17 -24.80
N ARG A 526 -19.92 8.36 -24.82
CA ARG A 526 -20.67 8.85 -26.00
C ARG A 526 -19.78 9.20 -27.21
N LYS A 527 -18.45 9.31 -27.08
CA LYS A 527 -17.54 9.68 -28.18
C LYS A 527 -17.35 8.51 -29.16
N GLU A 528 -17.46 8.80 -30.46
CA GLU A 528 -17.45 7.79 -31.53
C GLU A 528 -16.26 6.80 -31.46
N ARG A 529 -15.03 7.30 -31.26
CA ARG A 529 -13.83 6.46 -31.14
C ARG A 529 -13.77 5.63 -29.84
N VAL A 530 -14.42 6.08 -28.76
CA VAL A 530 -14.55 5.31 -27.51
C VAL A 530 -15.62 4.23 -27.67
N LYS A 531 -16.82 4.63 -28.13
CA LYS A 531 -17.98 3.76 -28.38
C LYS A 531 -17.74 2.66 -29.42
N SER A 532 -16.82 2.88 -30.37
CA SER A 532 -16.40 1.87 -31.36
C SER A 532 -15.23 0.99 -30.91
N SER A 533 -14.74 1.16 -29.67
CA SER A 533 -13.61 0.40 -29.10
C SER A 533 -13.98 -0.40 -27.84
N LEU A 534 -14.97 0.08 -27.07
CA LEU A 534 -15.49 -0.58 -25.87
C LEU A 534 -16.78 -1.36 -26.20
N ASP A 535 -17.12 -2.37 -25.38
CA ASP A 535 -18.43 -3.04 -25.43
C ASP A 535 -19.31 -2.65 -24.23
N GLN A 536 -20.56 -3.13 -24.22
CA GLN A 536 -21.53 -2.79 -23.18
C GLN A 536 -21.09 -3.23 -21.76
N LEU A 537 -20.23 -4.25 -21.63
CA LEU A 537 -19.67 -4.63 -20.33
C LEU A 537 -18.67 -3.57 -19.86
N ASP A 538 -17.85 -3.05 -20.76
CA ASP A 538 -16.92 -1.95 -20.47
C ASP A 538 -17.64 -0.62 -20.19
N GLU A 539 -18.72 -0.29 -20.91
CA GLU A 539 -19.56 0.88 -20.63
C GLU A 539 -20.18 0.79 -19.21
N VAL A 540 -20.78 -0.36 -18.88
CA VAL A 540 -21.37 -0.60 -17.55
C VAL A 540 -20.30 -0.62 -16.45
N ALA A 541 -19.12 -1.20 -16.70
CA ALA A 541 -18.00 -1.18 -15.77
C ALA A 541 -17.53 0.26 -15.48
N ALA A 542 -17.41 1.10 -16.51
CA ALA A 542 -16.95 2.47 -16.41
C ALA A 542 -17.92 3.35 -15.60
N LEU A 543 -19.22 3.27 -15.89
CA LEU A 543 -20.25 4.02 -15.15
C LEU A 543 -20.32 3.59 -13.68
N ILE A 544 -20.21 2.29 -13.39
CA ILE A 544 -20.20 1.81 -12.00
C ILE A 544 -18.92 2.23 -11.28
N ALA A 545 -17.75 2.13 -11.92
CA ALA A 545 -16.49 2.59 -11.35
C ALA A 545 -16.54 4.08 -10.99
N ALA A 546 -16.97 4.93 -11.93
CA ALA A 546 -17.11 6.37 -11.70
C ALA A 546 -18.05 6.70 -10.52
N ALA A 547 -19.17 5.98 -10.39
CA ALA A 547 -20.11 6.18 -9.28
C ALA A 547 -19.57 5.75 -7.90
N VAL A 548 -18.52 4.91 -7.83
CA VAL A 548 -18.01 4.35 -6.56
C VAL A 548 -16.54 4.64 -6.24
N HIS A 549 -15.78 5.28 -7.14
CA HIS A 549 -14.31 5.33 -7.06
C HIS A 549 -13.75 5.94 -5.78
N ASP A 550 -14.55 6.78 -5.09
CA ASP A 550 -14.20 7.55 -3.89
C ASP A 550 -15.14 7.26 -2.69
N VAL A 551 -15.93 6.18 -2.73
CA VAL A 551 -16.97 5.94 -1.71
C VAL A 551 -16.34 5.76 -0.32
N ASP A 552 -16.81 6.54 0.67
CA ASP A 552 -16.23 6.65 2.03
C ASP A 552 -14.82 7.28 2.09
N HIS A 553 -14.45 8.14 1.12
CA HIS A 553 -13.24 8.96 1.21
C HIS A 553 -13.26 9.90 2.44
N PRO A 554 -12.22 9.90 3.29
CA PRO A 554 -12.20 10.62 4.57
C PRO A 554 -11.74 12.08 4.47
N GLY A 555 -11.61 12.60 3.24
CA GLY A 555 -11.11 13.95 2.97
C GLY A 555 -9.60 14.13 3.25
N ARG A 556 -8.82 13.05 3.13
CA ARG A 556 -7.38 13.00 3.44
C ARG A 556 -6.66 12.06 2.47
N THR A 557 -5.46 12.43 2.02
CA THR A 557 -4.69 11.61 1.05
C THR A 557 -4.16 10.30 1.64
N ASN A 558 -3.83 9.32 0.79
CA ASN A 558 -3.12 8.08 1.16
C ASN A 558 -1.92 8.37 2.08
N SER A 559 -1.09 9.36 1.71
CA SER A 559 0.10 9.80 2.44
C SER A 559 -0.20 10.24 3.89
N PHE A 560 -1.32 10.93 4.11
CA PHE A 560 -1.79 11.29 5.47
C PHE A 560 -2.20 10.03 6.25
N LEU A 561 -2.95 9.13 5.63
CA LEU A 561 -3.46 7.93 6.29
C LEU A 561 -2.31 7.01 6.74
N CYS A 562 -1.28 6.84 5.91
CA CYS A 562 -0.07 6.10 6.26
C CYS A 562 0.74 6.80 7.37
N ASN A 563 0.94 8.12 7.28
CA ASN A 563 1.65 8.90 8.31
C ASN A 563 0.93 8.94 9.67
N ALA A 564 -0.40 8.96 9.67
CA ALA A 564 -1.22 8.84 10.87
C ALA A 564 -1.29 7.39 11.41
N GLY A 565 -0.90 6.40 10.59
CA GLY A 565 -1.02 4.98 10.90
C GLY A 565 -2.46 4.54 11.11
N SER A 566 -3.35 4.97 10.21
CA SER A 566 -4.81 4.78 10.28
C SER A 566 -5.23 3.32 10.11
N GLU A 567 -6.48 3.01 10.49
CA GLU A 567 -7.04 1.65 10.34
C GLU A 567 -7.07 1.19 8.87
N LEU A 568 -7.37 2.10 7.93
CA LEU A 568 -7.33 1.80 6.49
C LEU A 568 -5.89 1.56 6.00
N ALA A 569 -4.92 2.38 6.41
CA ALA A 569 -3.53 2.20 6.02
C ALA A 569 -2.96 0.86 6.53
N ILE A 570 -3.32 0.47 7.76
CA ILE A 570 -2.95 -0.85 8.32
C ILE A 570 -3.65 -2.00 7.56
N LEU A 571 -4.94 -1.88 7.26
CA LEU A 571 -5.73 -2.86 6.49
C LEU A 571 -5.14 -3.10 5.08
N TYR A 572 -4.78 -2.03 4.38
CA TYR A 572 -4.25 -2.08 3.01
C TYR A 572 -2.72 -2.05 2.93
N ASN A 573 -2.03 -2.17 4.07
CA ASN A 573 -0.57 -2.29 4.17
C ASN A 573 0.16 -1.16 3.42
N ASP A 574 -0.28 0.08 3.67
CA ASP A 574 0.25 1.33 3.10
C ASP A 574 0.23 1.40 1.55
N THR A 575 -0.50 0.51 0.87
CA THR A 575 -0.49 0.33 -0.60
C THR A 575 -1.88 0.62 -1.20
N ALA A 576 -2.01 1.62 -2.10
CA ALA A 576 -3.27 2.00 -2.76
C ALA A 576 -4.47 2.03 -1.79
N VAL A 577 -4.30 2.68 -0.65
CA VAL A 577 -5.10 2.47 0.58
C VAL A 577 -6.56 2.87 0.37
N LEU A 578 -6.79 4.03 -0.22
CA LEU A 578 -8.12 4.58 -0.49
C LEU A 578 -8.78 3.87 -1.65
N GLU A 579 -8.08 3.71 -2.77
CA GLU A 579 -8.59 3.08 -3.99
C GLU A 579 -9.00 1.62 -3.72
N SER A 580 -8.25 0.92 -2.87
CA SER A 580 -8.60 -0.43 -2.39
C SER A 580 -9.76 -0.44 -1.41
N HIS A 581 -9.92 0.60 -0.58
CA HIS A 581 -11.06 0.79 0.32
C HIS A 581 -12.35 1.05 -0.46
N HIS A 582 -12.34 2.01 -1.38
CA HIS A 582 -13.49 2.38 -2.22
C HIS A 582 -14.00 1.18 -3.01
N ALA A 583 -13.11 0.46 -3.69
CA ALA A 583 -13.45 -0.77 -4.39
C ALA A 583 -14.00 -1.86 -3.44
N ALA A 584 -13.38 -2.08 -2.27
CA ALA A 584 -13.84 -3.10 -1.34
C ALA A 584 -15.21 -2.77 -0.74
N LEU A 585 -15.40 -1.55 -0.24
CA LEU A 585 -16.61 -1.09 0.42
C LEU A 585 -17.79 -1.05 -0.55
N ALA A 586 -17.60 -0.54 -1.77
CA ALA A 586 -18.63 -0.52 -2.80
C ALA A 586 -19.28 -1.90 -3.00
N PHE A 587 -18.46 -2.95 -3.17
CA PHE A 587 -18.95 -4.31 -3.32
C PHE A 587 -19.51 -4.91 -2.01
N GLN A 588 -18.95 -4.58 -0.85
CA GLN A 588 -19.53 -4.99 0.44
C GLN A 588 -20.95 -4.43 0.63
N LEU A 589 -21.13 -3.12 0.41
CA LEU A 589 -22.43 -2.45 0.47
C LEU A 589 -23.42 -3.06 -0.53
N THR A 590 -22.99 -3.25 -1.78
CA THR A 590 -23.83 -3.82 -2.85
C THR A 590 -24.35 -5.21 -2.52
N VAL A 591 -23.50 -6.11 -2.02
CA VAL A 591 -23.87 -7.52 -1.77
C VAL A 591 -24.64 -7.69 -0.45
N ARG A 592 -24.55 -6.73 0.49
CA ARG A 592 -25.12 -6.82 1.85
C ARG A 592 -26.65 -6.81 1.91
N ASP A 593 -27.35 -6.10 1.02
CA ASP A 593 -28.81 -6.22 0.88
C ASP A 593 -29.20 -6.63 -0.53
N SER A 594 -29.98 -7.72 -0.61
CA SER A 594 -30.73 -8.18 -1.78
C SER A 594 -31.53 -7.13 -2.56
N LYS A 595 -31.85 -5.97 -1.94
CA LYS A 595 -32.55 -4.83 -2.56
C LYS A 595 -31.61 -3.84 -3.25
N SER A 596 -30.35 -3.75 -2.82
CA SER A 596 -29.33 -2.87 -3.41
C SER A 596 -28.31 -3.66 -4.26
N ASN A 597 -28.43 -4.99 -4.30
CA ASN A 597 -27.54 -5.83 -5.10
C ASN A 597 -27.93 -5.80 -6.59
N ILE A 598 -27.42 -4.81 -7.32
CA ILE A 598 -27.56 -4.69 -8.78
C ILE A 598 -26.97 -5.89 -9.55
N PHE A 599 -26.04 -6.65 -8.97
CA PHE A 599 -25.40 -7.82 -9.59
C PHE A 599 -26.12 -9.15 -9.30
N LYS A 600 -27.30 -9.11 -8.65
CA LYS A 600 -28.00 -10.32 -8.17
C LYS A 600 -28.43 -11.28 -9.29
N ASN A 601 -28.73 -10.77 -10.48
CA ASN A 601 -29.44 -11.49 -11.54
C ASN A 601 -28.59 -11.76 -12.80
N ILE A 602 -27.30 -11.40 -12.78
CA ILE A 602 -26.32 -11.73 -13.84
C ILE A 602 -25.62 -13.06 -13.55
N ASP A 603 -25.02 -13.66 -14.57
CA ASP A 603 -24.29 -14.92 -14.40
C ASP A 603 -22.94 -14.74 -13.70
N ARG A 604 -22.41 -15.84 -13.15
CA ARG A 604 -21.18 -15.83 -12.32
C ARG A 604 -19.91 -15.49 -13.12
N THR A 605 -19.90 -15.73 -14.44
CA THR A 605 -18.79 -15.37 -15.34
C THR A 605 -18.85 -13.91 -15.75
N GLN A 606 -20.00 -13.39 -16.18
CA GLN A 606 -20.22 -11.96 -16.45
C GLN A 606 -19.94 -11.12 -15.20
N PHE A 607 -20.43 -11.51 -14.03
CA PHE A 607 -20.12 -10.84 -12.76
C PHE A 607 -18.62 -10.83 -12.45
N ARG A 608 -17.90 -11.93 -12.69
CA ARG A 608 -16.44 -11.99 -12.46
C ARG A 608 -15.70 -11.00 -13.35
N THR A 609 -16.02 -10.96 -14.64
CA THR A 609 -15.40 -10.04 -15.61
C THR A 609 -15.74 -8.59 -15.31
N LEU A 610 -17.02 -8.29 -15.05
CA LEU A 610 -17.48 -6.95 -14.69
C LEU A 610 -16.84 -6.45 -13.38
N ARG A 611 -16.81 -7.29 -12.34
CA ARG A 611 -16.13 -6.99 -11.07
C ARG A 611 -14.64 -6.71 -11.29
N GLN A 612 -13.96 -7.50 -12.12
CA GLN A 612 -12.54 -7.30 -12.41
C GLN A 612 -12.31 -5.96 -13.13
N ALA A 613 -13.16 -5.59 -14.10
CA ALA A 613 -13.08 -4.31 -14.80
C ALA A 613 -13.34 -3.11 -13.86
N ILE A 614 -14.35 -3.18 -12.99
CA ILE A 614 -14.64 -2.11 -12.02
C ILE A 614 -13.46 -1.92 -11.06
N ILE A 615 -12.92 -3.00 -10.49
CA ILE A 615 -11.77 -2.92 -9.58
C ILE A 615 -10.52 -2.36 -10.28
N ASP A 616 -10.26 -2.78 -11.52
CA ASP A 616 -9.13 -2.28 -12.32
C ASP A 616 -9.23 -0.77 -12.59
N MET A 617 -10.44 -0.27 -12.88
CA MET A 617 -10.68 1.15 -13.11
C MET A 617 -10.59 1.98 -11.83
N VAL A 618 -11.11 1.51 -10.70
CA VAL A 618 -10.98 2.23 -9.41
C VAL A 618 -9.51 2.25 -8.95
N LEU A 619 -8.79 1.13 -9.00
CA LEU A 619 -7.35 1.09 -8.69
C LEU A 619 -6.48 1.89 -9.67
N ALA A 620 -7.00 2.25 -10.85
CA ALA A 620 -6.30 3.11 -11.80
C ALA A 620 -6.45 4.61 -11.49
N THR A 621 -7.36 5.04 -10.60
CA THR A 621 -7.45 6.46 -10.18
C THR A 621 -6.21 6.91 -9.39
N GLU A 622 -5.54 5.98 -8.70
CA GLU A 622 -4.30 6.22 -7.93
C GLU A 622 -3.29 7.12 -8.66
N MET A 623 -2.90 8.22 -8.03
CA MET A 623 -2.05 9.23 -8.66
C MET A 623 -0.56 8.89 -8.65
N THR A 624 -0.10 8.01 -7.75
CA THR A 624 1.26 7.43 -7.79
C THR A 624 1.56 6.78 -9.15
N ARG A 625 0.54 6.17 -9.77
CA ARG A 625 0.58 5.44 -11.05
C ARG A 625 0.24 6.27 -12.28
N HIS A 626 0.01 7.57 -12.12
CA HIS A 626 -0.41 8.47 -13.21
C HIS A 626 0.45 8.32 -14.48
N PHE A 627 1.76 8.55 -14.38
CA PHE A 627 2.66 8.49 -15.55
C PHE A 627 2.81 7.09 -16.14
N GLU A 628 2.61 6.03 -15.35
CA GLU A 628 2.66 4.64 -15.85
C GLU A 628 1.47 4.39 -16.80
N HIS A 629 0.27 4.77 -16.38
CA HIS A 629 -0.95 4.57 -17.17
C HIS A 629 -0.98 5.47 -18.42
N VAL A 630 -0.60 6.75 -18.30
CA VAL A 630 -0.47 7.64 -19.46
C VAL A 630 0.61 7.15 -20.43
N SER A 631 1.77 6.69 -19.94
CA SER A 631 2.84 6.14 -20.79
C SER A 631 2.41 4.87 -21.51
N LYS A 632 1.68 3.95 -20.84
CA LYS A 632 1.16 2.73 -21.48
C LYS A 632 0.13 3.09 -22.55
N PHE A 633 -0.80 4.01 -22.27
CA PHE A 633 -1.79 4.50 -23.25
C PHE A 633 -1.12 5.11 -24.50
N VAL A 634 -0.19 6.07 -24.31
CA VAL A 634 0.47 6.75 -25.43
C VAL A 634 1.30 5.79 -26.30
N ASN A 635 2.01 4.83 -25.69
CA ASN A 635 2.89 3.92 -26.42
C ASN A 635 2.16 2.73 -27.08
N SER A 636 1.05 2.25 -26.50
CA SER A 636 0.29 1.10 -27.04
C SER A 636 -0.89 1.48 -27.95
N ILE A 637 -1.39 2.72 -27.88
CA ILE A 637 -2.56 3.17 -28.65
C ILE A 637 -2.20 4.35 -29.55
N ASN A 638 -1.83 5.51 -29.01
CA ASN A 638 -1.65 6.73 -29.81
C ASN A 638 -0.52 6.61 -30.85
N LYS A 639 0.66 6.11 -30.46
CA LYS A 639 1.79 5.95 -31.39
C LYS A 639 1.51 4.91 -32.49
N PRO A 640 0.99 3.70 -32.22
CA PRO A 640 0.58 2.76 -33.27
C PRO A 640 -0.52 3.30 -34.20
N MET A 641 -1.52 4.02 -33.67
CA MET A 641 -2.56 4.64 -34.50
C MET A 641 -1.98 5.71 -35.43
N ALA A 642 -1.14 6.62 -34.91
CA ALA A 642 -0.50 7.67 -35.71
C ALA A 642 0.43 7.08 -36.80
N ALA A 643 1.17 6.02 -36.50
CA ALA A 643 2.03 5.34 -37.48
C ALA A 643 1.23 4.72 -38.64
N ILE A 644 0.03 4.18 -38.37
CA ILE A 644 -0.88 3.72 -39.42
C ILE A 644 -1.40 4.91 -40.24
N GLU A 645 -1.83 6.01 -39.60
CA GLU A 645 -2.31 7.22 -40.30
C GLU A 645 -1.23 7.86 -41.21
N GLU A 646 0.05 7.84 -40.80
CA GLU A 646 1.18 8.29 -41.63
C GLU A 646 1.48 7.33 -42.80
N THR A 647 1.33 6.01 -42.60
CA THR A 647 1.66 5.00 -43.63
C THR A 647 0.55 4.82 -44.68
N SER A 648 -0.73 4.94 -44.28
CA SER A 648 -1.91 4.58 -45.09
C SER A 648 -2.43 5.67 -46.04
N THR A 649 -1.61 6.63 -46.47
CA THR A 649 -2.04 7.81 -47.27
C THR A 649 -2.51 7.50 -48.72
N SER A 650 -2.91 6.25 -49.03
CA SER A 650 -3.32 5.82 -50.37
C SER A 650 -4.42 4.75 -50.48
N SER A 651 -5.05 4.24 -49.40
CA SER A 651 -5.97 3.07 -49.50
C SER A 651 -7.17 3.02 -48.54
N VAL A 652 -7.97 4.09 -48.48
CA VAL A 652 -9.15 4.36 -47.60
C VAL A 652 -9.95 3.18 -47.02
N ASN A 653 -10.14 2.09 -47.79
CA ASN A 653 -10.96 0.93 -47.35
C ASN A 653 -10.18 -0.11 -46.52
N SER A 654 -8.85 -0.08 -46.49
CA SER A 654 -8.04 -1.02 -45.68
C SER A 654 -7.77 -0.49 -44.26
N ASP A 655 -7.99 0.79 -44.03
CA ASP A 655 -7.38 1.53 -42.92
C ASP A 655 -8.19 1.38 -41.62
N CYS A 656 -9.52 1.26 -41.74
CA CYS A 656 -10.44 1.09 -40.61
C CYS A 656 -10.22 -0.24 -39.85
N GLU A 657 -9.97 -1.35 -40.57
CA GLU A 657 -9.77 -2.66 -39.93
C GLU A 657 -8.46 -2.70 -39.13
N GLY A 658 -7.37 -2.15 -39.67
CA GLY A 658 -6.07 -2.08 -38.99
C GLY A 658 -6.15 -1.32 -37.67
N GLN A 659 -6.76 -0.12 -37.67
CA GLN A 659 -6.95 0.64 -36.44
C GLN A 659 -7.93 -0.04 -35.46
N ALA A 660 -9.04 -0.59 -35.96
CA ALA A 660 -10.03 -1.25 -35.10
C ALA A 660 -9.43 -2.48 -34.38
N ASN A 661 -8.63 -3.30 -35.08
CA ASN A 661 -7.98 -4.46 -34.49
C ASN A 661 -7.01 -4.09 -33.36
N ILE A 662 -6.32 -2.94 -33.43
CA ILE A 662 -5.49 -2.43 -32.33
C ILE A 662 -6.36 -2.05 -31.12
N ARG A 663 -7.39 -1.22 -31.33
CA ARG A 663 -8.24 -0.71 -30.25
C ARG A 663 -9.05 -1.80 -29.55
N ASN A 664 -9.50 -2.81 -30.30
CA ASN A 664 -10.41 -3.85 -29.83
C ASN A 664 -9.72 -5.00 -29.07
N SER A 665 -8.37 -5.02 -29.01
CA SER A 665 -7.65 -6.00 -28.19
C SER A 665 -8.01 -5.85 -26.70
N PRO A 666 -8.16 -6.95 -25.92
CA PRO A 666 -8.52 -6.89 -24.50
C PRO A 666 -7.57 -6.00 -23.67
N GLU A 667 -6.29 -5.99 -24.02
CA GLU A 667 -5.24 -5.23 -23.37
C GLU A 667 -5.39 -3.72 -23.63
N ASN A 668 -5.64 -3.32 -24.89
CA ASN A 668 -5.86 -1.90 -25.21
C ASN A 668 -7.23 -1.43 -24.72
N ARG A 669 -8.28 -2.26 -24.73
CA ARG A 669 -9.56 -1.96 -24.06
C ARG A 669 -9.39 -1.66 -22.57
N LEU A 670 -8.49 -2.39 -21.89
CA LEU A 670 -8.13 -2.10 -20.50
C LEU A 670 -7.45 -0.73 -20.36
N LEU A 671 -6.47 -0.42 -21.22
CA LEU A 671 -5.79 0.88 -21.23
C LEU A 671 -6.73 2.05 -21.56
N ILE A 672 -7.68 1.88 -22.50
CA ILE A 672 -8.71 2.88 -22.83
C ILE A 672 -9.58 3.15 -21.60
N LYS A 673 -10.06 2.11 -20.91
CA LYS A 673 -10.84 2.26 -19.66
C LYS A 673 -10.08 3.00 -18.57
N ARG A 674 -8.82 2.62 -18.31
CA ARG A 674 -7.97 3.30 -17.31
C ARG A 674 -7.73 4.76 -17.64
N MET A 675 -7.46 5.08 -18.92
CA MET A 675 -7.30 6.47 -19.36
C MET A 675 -8.61 7.25 -19.21
N LEU A 676 -9.73 6.66 -19.61
CA LEU A 676 -11.06 7.29 -19.56
C LEU A 676 -11.45 7.69 -18.13
N ILE A 677 -11.29 6.81 -17.14
CA ILE A 677 -11.65 7.14 -15.75
C ILE A 677 -10.71 8.20 -15.16
N LYS A 678 -9.40 8.14 -15.40
CA LYS A 678 -8.46 9.17 -14.93
C LYS A 678 -8.71 10.53 -15.58
N CYS A 679 -9.08 10.57 -16.86
CA CYS A 679 -9.48 11.81 -17.53
C CYS A 679 -10.84 12.33 -17.04
N ALA A 680 -11.72 11.48 -16.47
CA ALA A 680 -13.00 11.89 -15.92
C ALA A 680 -12.88 12.40 -14.47
N ASP A 681 -12.03 11.75 -13.68
CA ASP A 681 -11.61 12.08 -12.31
C ASP A 681 -11.06 13.52 -12.23
N VAL A 682 -9.91 13.80 -12.84
CA VAL A 682 -9.30 15.13 -12.79
C VAL A 682 -9.76 16.08 -13.92
N ALA A 683 -11.02 15.97 -14.33
CA ALA A 683 -11.60 16.74 -15.44
C ALA A 683 -11.79 18.25 -15.17
N ASN A 684 -11.72 18.68 -13.91
CA ASN A 684 -12.11 20.03 -13.47
C ASN A 684 -11.44 21.19 -14.24
N PRO A 685 -10.13 21.13 -14.61
CA PRO A 685 -9.50 22.20 -15.39
C PRO A 685 -10.00 22.32 -16.83
N CYS A 686 -10.75 21.31 -17.31
CA CYS A 686 -11.36 21.27 -18.64
C CYS A 686 -12.87 21.60 -18.62
N ARG A 687 -13.47 21.88 -17.44
CA ARG A 687 -14.86 22.37 -17.29
C ARG A 687 -14.94 23.88 -17.56
N PRO A 688 -16.15 24.44 -17.82
CA PRO A 688 -16.40 25.88 -17.80
C PRO A 688 -15.79 26.60 -16.60
N LEU A 689 -15.32 27.83 -16.81
CA LEU A 689 -14.50 28.58 -15.85
C LEU A 689 -15.10 28.67 -14.44
N GLU A 690 -16.40 28.92 -14.29
CA GLU A 690 -17.04 29.00 -12.96
C GLU A 690 -17.02 27.65 -12.21
N LEU A 691 -17.15 26.52 -12.92
CA LEU A 691 -16.98 25.18 -12.34
C LEU A 691 -15.52 24.88 -12.02
N CYS A 692 -14.58 25.28 -12.90
CA CYS A 692 -13.14 25.15 -12.66
C CYS A 692 -12.71 25.92 -11.39
N ILE A 693 -13.21 27.14 -11.19
CA ILE A 693 -12.95 27.98 -10.01
C ILE A 693 -13.54 27.34 -8.74
N GLU A 694 -14.78 26.85 -8.77
CA GLU A 694 -15.40 26.19 -7.62
C GLU A 694 -14.64 24.91 -7.24
N TRP A 695 -14.35 24.03 -8.21
CA TRP A 695 -13.62 22.78 -7.94
C TRP A 695 -12.21 23.04 -7.41
N ALA A 696 -11.49 24.02 -7.98
CA ALA A 696 -10.19 24.48 -7.48
C ALA A 696 -10.28 25.00 -6.04
N GLY A 697 -11.38 25.67 -5.67
CA GLY A 697 -11.65 26.10 -4.29
C GLY A 697 -11.95 24.94 -3.35
N ARG A 698 -12.82 24.02 -3.77
CA ARG A 698 -13.22 22.84 -3.00
C ARG A 698 -12.02 21.97 -2.63
N ILE A 699 -11.16 21.63 -3.59
CA ILE A 699 -9.96 20.82 -3.33
C ILE A 699 -8.94 21.57 -2.47
N SER A 700 -8.78 22.88 -2.67
CA SER A 700 -7.85 23.70 -1.89
C SER A 700 -8.22 23.71 -0.41
N GLU A 701 -9.49 23.92 -0.05
CA GLU A 701 -9.93 23.87 1.35
C GLU A 701 -9.76 22.49 1.98
N GLU A 702 -9.89 21.41 1.20
CA GLU A 702 -9.69 20.05 1.72
C GLU A 702 -8.20 19.76 2.03
N TYR A 703 -7.30 20.16 1.13
CA TYR A 703 -5.85 20.13 1.40
C TYR A 703 -5.46 21.06 2.55
N PHE A 704 -6.07 22.24 2.68
CA PHE A 704 -5.85 23.13 3.82
C PHE A 704 -6.29 22.48 5.14
N ALA A 705 -7.46 21.84 5.17
CA ALA A 705 -7.96 21.11 6.33
C ALA A 705 -7.07 19.91 6.72
N GLN A 706 -6.46 19.23 5.74
CA GLN A 706 -5.43 18.21 5.98
C GLN A 706 -4.16 18.84 6.58
N THR A 707 -3.59 19.87 5.95
CA THR A 707 -2.37 20.55 6.42
C THR A 707 -2.52 21.13 7.83
N ASP A 708 -3.69 21.71 8.16
CA ASP A 708 -4.02 22.18 9.51
C ASP A 708 -4.08 21.02 10.52
N GLU A 709 -4.54 19.85 10.10
CA GLU A 709 -4.58 18.63 10.91
C GLU A 709 -3.19 18.02 11.14
N GLU A 710 -2.37 17.92 10.09
CA GLU A 710 -0.98 17.44 10.17
C GLU A 710 -0.19 18.28 11.19
N LYS A 711 -0.29 19.61 11.09
CA LYS A 711 0.34 20.57 12.03
C LYS A 711 -0.22 20.45 13.46
N ARG A 712 -1.54 20.26 13.60
CA ARG A 712 -2.23 20.12 14.90
C ARG A 712 -1.92 18.81 15.61
N GLN A 713 -1.74 17.71 14.87
CA GLN A 713 -1.39 16.39 15.42
C GLN A 713 0.13 16.19 15.56
N GLY A 714 0.95 17.02 14.89
CA GLY A 714 2.41 16.86 14.87
C GLY A 714 2.90 15.77 13.90
N LEU A 715 2.09 15.46 12.89
CA LEU A 715 2.45 14.54 11.81
C LEU A 715 3.44 15.21 10.83
N PRO A 716 4.18 14.44 10.01
CA PRO A 716 4.89 14.98 8.86
C PRO A 716 3.89 15.70 7.94
N VAL A 717 4.12 16.98 7.66
CA VAL A 717 3.27 17.75 6.74
C VAL A 717 3.62 17.34 5.31
N VAL A 718 2.69 16.73 4.58
CA VAL A 718 2.98 16.14 3.25
C VAL A 718 2.82 17.12 2.10
N MET A 719 2.12 18.24 2.33
CA MET A 719 1.84 19.30 1.35
C MET A 719 2.10 20.70 1.93
N PRO A 720 3.32 21.03 2.39
CA PRO A 720 3.60 22.25 3.16
C PRO A 720 3.24 23.59 2.46
N VAL A 721 3.23 23.65 1.13
CA VAL A 721 2.77 24.79 0.31
C VAL A 721 1.25 24.96 0.35
N PHE A 722 0.48 23.87 0.52
CA PHE A 722 -0.97 23.88 0.70
C PHE A 722 -1.36 24.18 2.15
N ASP A 723 -0.84 25.29 2.65
CA ASP A 723 -1.27 25.96 3.87
C ASP A 723 -2.11 27.18 3.47
N ARG A 724 -3.33 27.30 4.03
CA ARG A 724 -4.25 28.43 3.77
C ARG A 724 -3.63 29.82 4.02
N ASN A 725 -2.58 29.91 4.82
CA ASN A 725 -1.88 31.15 5.15
C ASN A 725 -0.81 31.54 4.11
N THR A 726 -0.28 30.58 3.33
CA THR A 726 0.83 30.82 2.39
C THR A 726 0.51 30.53 0.93
N CYS A 727 -0.36 29.56 0.65
CA CYS A 727 -0.68 29.08 -0.69
C CYS A 727 -1.09 30.21 -1.66
N SER A 728 -0.72 30.05 -2.94
CA SER A 728 -1.36 30.74 -4.07
C SER A 728 -2.16 29.69 -4.82
N VAL A 729 -3.50 29.78 -4.81
CA VAL A 729 -4.33 28.80 -5.52
C VAL A 729 -4.14 28.91 -7.05
N PRO A 730 -4.12 30.11 -7.67
CA PRO A 730 -3.83 30.24 -9.10
C PRO A 730 -2.52 29.58 -9.52
N LYS A 731 -1.43 29.81 -8.78
CA LYS A 731 -0.15 29.16 -9.08
C LYS A 731 -0.20 27.64 -8.92
N SER A 732 -0.90 27.15 -7.89
CA SER A 732 -1.03 25.71 -7.66
C SER A 732 -1.85 25.02 -8.77
N GLN A 733 -2.87 25.70 -9.31
CA GLN A 733 -3.63 25.24 -10.47
C GLN A 733 -2.76 25.24 -11.75
N ILE A 734 -1.94 26.27 -11.97
CA ILE A 734 -0.96 26.30 -13.06
C ILE A 734 -0.02 25.09 -12.98
N SER A 735 0.65 24.88 -11.84
CA SER A 735 1.60 23.78 -11.65
C SER A 735 0.94 22.40 -11.83
N PHE A 736 -0.31 22.24 -11.36
CA PHE A 736 -1.10 21.02 -11.57
C PHE A 736 -1.43 20.78 -13.05
N ILE A 737 -1.83 21.85 -13.78
CA ILE A 737 -2.15 21.75 -15.20
C ILE A 737 -0.89 21.42 -16.03
N ASP A 738 0.21 22.13 -15.80
CA ASP A 738 1.48 21.95 -16.51
C ASP A 738 2.12 20.58 -16.25
N TYR A 739 1.95 19.98 -15.06
CA TYR A 739 2.61 18.73 -14.67
C TYR A 739 1.80 17.45 -14.90
N PHE A 740 0.48 17.48 -14.76
CA PHE A 740 -0.39 16.30 -14.90
C PHE A 740 -1.39 16.40 -16.07
N ILE A 741 -2.06 17.55 -16.20
CA ILE A 741 -3.26 17.64 -17.06
C ILE A 741 -2.90 17.82 -18.53
N THR A 742 -1.92 18.67 -18.86
CA THR A 742 -1.60 19.00 -20.26
C THR A 742 -1.23 17.77 -21.08
N ASP A 743 -0.26 16.96 -20.65
CA ASP A 743 0.18 15.78 -21.42
C ASP A 743 -0.87 14.66 -21.40
N MET A 744 -1.66 14.53 -20.32
CA MET A 744 -2.75 13.55 -20.24
C MET A 744 -3.91 13.90 -21.18
N PHE A 745 -4.33 15.17 -21.22
CA PHE A 745 -5.43 15.63 -22.09
C PHE A 745 -4.99 15.84 -23.54
N ASP A 746 -3.76 16.26 -23.85
CA ASP A 746 -3.22 16.22 -25.21
C ASP A 746 -3.25 14.77 -25.76
N ALA A 747 -2.94 13.77 -24.91
CA ALA A 747 -3.02 12.36 -25.29
C ALA A 747 -4.47 11.84 -25.43
N TRP A 748 -5.40 12.29 -24.58
CA TRP A 748 -6.81 11.86 -24.61
C TRP A 748 -7.61 12.56 -25.72
N ASP A 749 -7.32 13.82 -26.05
CA ASP A 749 -7.88 14.53 -27.22
C ASP A 749 -7.44 13.88 -28.53
N ALA A 750 -6.14 13.57 -28.68
CA ALA A 750 -5.62 12.87 -29.85
C ALA A 750 -6.31 11.51 -30.10
N PHE A 751 -6.78 10.85 -29.03
CA PHE A 751 -7.60 9.64 -29.14
C PHE A 751 -9.09 9.93 -29.35
N ALA A 752 -9.76 10.68 -28.48
CA ALA A 752 -11.22 10.76 -28.38
C ALA A 752 -11.87 11.98 -29.08
N THR A 753 -11.07 12.94 -29.57
CA THR A 753 -11.50 14.20 -30.21
C THR A 753 -12.39 15.07 -29.30
N LEU A 754 -11.75 15.92 -28.50
CA LEU A 754 -12.31 16.66 -27.38
C LEU A 754 -12.03 18.20 -27.46
N PRO A 755 -12.17 18.86 -28.63
CA PRO A 755 -11.66 20.23 -28.83
C PRO A 755 -12.22 21.26 -27.85
N GLY A 756 -13.49 21.17 -27.45
CA GLY A 756 -14.09 22.09 -26.47
C GLY A 756 -13.47 21.96 -25.06
N LEU A 757 -13.03 20.76 -24.66
CA LEU A 757 -12.32 20.57 -23.39
C LEU A 757 -10.94 21.21 -23.44
N MET A 758 -10.26 21.11 -24.58
CA MET A 758 -8.96 21.75 -24.81
C MET A 758 -9.06 23.28 -24.92
N GLU A 759 -10.20 23.79 -25.39
CA GLU A 759 -10.54 25.21 -25.39
C GLU A 759 -10.73 25.72 -23.95
N HIS A 760 -11.63 25.10 -23.16
CA HIS A 760 -11.79 25.41 -21.72
C HIS A 760 -10.48 25.32 -20.95
N LEU A 761 -9.69 24.25 -21.13
CA LEU A 761 -8.38 24.09 -20.49
C LEU A 761 -7.43 25.25 -20.85
N SER A 762 -7.44 25.68 -22.11
CA SER A 762 -6.65 26.82 -22.57
C SER A 762 -7.15 28.14 -21.99
N GLU A 763 -8.44 28.35 -21.78
CA GLU A 763 -9.00 29.57 -21.17
C GLU A 763 -8.78 29.62 -19.66
N ASN A 764 -9.04 28.51 -18.96
CA ASN A 764 -8.82 28.36 -17.52
C ASN A 764 -7.33 28.55 -17.15
N TYR A 765 -6.40 28.01 -17.96
CA TYR A 765 -4.96 28.25 -17.76
C TYR A 765 -4.58 29.74 -17.91
N LYS A 766 -5.15 30.45 -18.91
CA LYS A 766 -4.97 31.91 -19.07
C LYS A 766 -5.55 32.68 -17.88
N TYR A 767 -6.70 32.26 -17.35
CA TYR A 767 -7.31 32.85 -16.16
C TYR A 767 -6.39 32.76 -14.94
N TRP A 768 -5.88 31.55 -14.64
CA TRP A 768 -4.96 31.36 -13.53
C TRP A 768 -3.63 32.11 -13.72
N LYS A 769 -3.07 32.17 -14.94
CA LYS A 769 -1.89 33.02 -15.24
C LYS A 769 -2.17 34.50 -15.00
N THR A 770 -3.32 35.00 -15.42
CA THR A 770 -3.73 36.40 -15.21
C THR A 770 -3.80 36.73 -13.72
N LEU A 771 -4.32 35.82 -12.88
CA LEU A 771 -4.36 36.01 -11.43
C LEU A 771 -2.97 35.93 -10.77
N ASP A 772 -2.10 35.02 -11.21
CA ASP A 772 -0.72 34.90 -10.68
C ASP A 772 0.13 36.12 -11.05
N GLU A 773 0.00 36.65 -12.28
CA GLU A 773 0.61 37.92 -12.71
C GLU A 773 0.12 39.11 -11.85
N MET A 774 -1.17 39.13 -11.48
CA MET A 774 -1.73 40.10 -10.53
C MET A 774 -1.30 39.86 -9.07
N ASN A 775 -0.49 38.83 -8.79
CA ASN A 775 -0.10 38.37 -7.45
C ASN A 775 -1.31 38.04 -6.55
N CYS A 776 -2.43 37.65 -7.17
CA CYS A 776 -3.67 37.31 -6.50
C CYS A 776 -3.58 35.88 -5.93
N LYS A 777 -3.71 35.73 -4.61
CA LYS A 777 -3.72 34.40 -3.96
C LYS A 777 -5.09 33.72 -3.98
N SER A 778 -6.16 34.49 -4.15
CA SER A 778 -7.55 34.03 -4.10
C SER A 778 -8.04 33.49 -5.44
N LEU A 779 -9.08 32.65 -5.36
CA LEU A 779 -9.76 32.01 -6.50
C LEU A 779 -10.36 32.97 -7.53
N ARG A 780 -10.62 34.22 -7.12
CA ARG A 780 -11.21 35.29 -7.94
C ARG A 780 -10.41 36.57 -7.69
N PRO A 781 -10.37 37.50 -8.65
CA PRO A 781 -9.77 38.82 -8.43
C PRO A 781 -10.57 39.61 -7.38
N PRO A 782 -9.96 40.59 -6.69
CA PRO A 782 -10.72 41.50 -5.84
C PRO A 782 -11.76 42.28 -6.66
N PRO A 783 -12.91 42.64 -6.07
CA PRO A 783 -13.90 43.46 -6.77
C PRO A 783 -13.30 44.82 -7.16
N PRO A 784 -13.73 45.41 -8.30
CA PRO A 784 -13.23 46.72 -8.72
C PRO A 784 -13.56 47.79 -7.68
N SER A 785 -12.55 48.60 -7.37
CA SER A 785 -12.55 49.66 -6.34
C SER A 785 -13.17 50.97 -6.82
#